data_AF-A0AAX1M345-F1
#
_entry.id   AF-A0AAX1M345-F1
#
_cell.length_a   1.000
_cell.length_b   1.000
_cell.length_c   1.000
_cell.angle_alpha   90.00
_cell.angle_beta   90.00
_cell.angle_gamma   90.00
#
_symmetry.space_group_name_H-M   'P 1'
#
loop_
_entity.id
_entity.type
_entity.pdbx_description
1 polymer ?
#
loop_
_entity_poly.entity_id
_entity_poly.type
_entity_poly.pdbx_seq_one_letter_code
_entity_poly.pdbx_strand_id
1 'polypeptide(L)'
;MGSTSPSTPTTGGDSSGTSSGTQTGADTSQPQQPPAPQKPKYETIGKPMAEQDSQNLGGVKVKPAGTDGDETKAFRVDYKDAATGMNRVIWFKKNAQGQWELDSSKANEHNGVQVSTNGTGDIRLNQTNGEVTFAPKVLKDGTKVTITAFDSQERARDNATADAVKEPQPTTPDAQIDKQNAGGAWVQPKGNTLKFVLTYKNEQGQNQLLEYQNKGTKDSPNWQLVSVNNQTISQAPNGVTVQSSTGKVTIAPSAVKGNSAVTIDSYNNEGIKTHGNETVTIADKIDYQDALNKLNQISNDLGTWYNERRWNVFASTNRYDNGWLKYRLGEDNSDSWAAQLWRRGEGGNSKPLYKNAIAGDARGREWVFGNTADVAVIRSSLGYMNGDSGDIDQMKLSFKDGNDMLLIGNDMGTGYVNYSGGQPLRKIKVDMGAGNDVLLVGQDNEHYHVIQHKASGTFDIVHRSTNIGNDFVRIDKMNNDAWYGGQMRNVEVHMGDGNDAILLKGVANAGADTYASADNIVYLGNGDNRFIVADGDGEAYSVRSTNIYGGNGDDLIIGPTFEKGTNIMLGSGRDKFITKRLGDAHIQMGDDSDYVEVKTSIYAGAKVNLGSGHDIFVQGVWKSESATSIDGGSGIDHYIVNGATGFNYAQASTANIKGFERIELRNRSVFNVRIKDLVSDSGLEGPVKIYYSNKYSTKVDLGAIDDDYTQISSRGSEGLKDPSLGDSNSVWMKSGSVVDNIMGKNITFDIYYHSSESSSAYKHEVWIQQGIIVI
;
A
#
# COMPACT_ATOMS: atom_id res chain seq x y z
N MET A 1 86.95 -22.09 28.25
CA MET A 1 86.20 -21.21 27.31
C MET A 1 84.91 -20.85 28.04
N GLY A 2 84.60 -19.63 28.51
CA GLY A 2 85.26 -18.30 28.46
C GLY A 2 84.34 -17.26 27.78
N SER A 3 84.18 -15.99 28.19
CA SER A 3 84.53 -15.22 29.41
C SER A 3 83.75 -13.86 29.37
N THR A 4 83.83 -12.82 30.25
CA THR A 4 84.75 -12.43 31.34
C THR A 4 84.10 -11.43 32.35
N SER A 5 84.71 -11.32 33.53
CA SER A 5 84.81 -10.25 34.57
C SER A 5 84.85 -8.75 34.13
N PRO A 6 84.97 -7.71 35.04
CA PRO A 6 84.55 -7.54 36.47
C PRO A 6 84.06 -6.10 36.93
N SER A 7 83.83 -5.96 38.26
CA SER A 7 84.20 -4.84 39.19
C SER A 7 83.42 -3.50 39.32
N THR A 8 82.75 -3.33 40.48
CA THR A 8 82.88 -2.30 41.60
C THR A 8 83.27 -0.83 41.34
N PRO A 9 82.90 0.18 42.20
CA PRO A 9 82.89 0.11 43.69
C PRO A 9 81.85 0.92 44.54
N THR A 10 81.74 0.55 45.84
CA THR A 10 81.51 1.35 47.11
C THR A 10 80.52 2.53 47.16
N THR A 11 79.70 2.80 48.21
CA THR A 11 79.49 2.28 49.60
C THR A 11 78.06 2.70 50.07
N GLY A 12 77.47 2.42 51.26
CA GLY A 12 77.92 1.91 52.58
C GLY A 12 77.84 3.02 53.67
N GLY A 13 77.29 2.80 54.89
CA GLY A 13 76.70 1.58 55.48
C GLY A 13 76.08 1.77 56.88
N ASP A 14 75.87 0.65 57.60
CA ASP A 14 75.87 0.46 59.08
C ASP A 14 74.87 1.21 60.02
N SER A 15 74.41 0.66 61.16
CA SER A 15 74.45 -0.74 61.69
C SER A 15 73.62 -0.92 62.99
N SER A 16 73.06 -2.12 63.22
CA SER A 16 72.80 -2.80 64.54
C SER A 16 71.96 -2.12 65.66
N GLY A 17 71.30 -2.84 66.58
CA GLY A 17 71.09 -4.29 66.75
C GLY A 17 70.76 -4.72 68.20
N THR A 18 70.42 -6.00 68.41
CA THR A 18 70.34 -6.77 69.70
C THR A 18 69.36 -6.27 70.80
N SER A 19 68.38 -7.06 71.29
CA SER A 19 68.44 -8.24 72.21
C SER A 19 68.77 -7.86 73.67
N SER A 20 68.32 -8.53 74.75
CA SER A 20 67.61 -9.81 74.98
C SER A 20 67.20 -9.92 76.47
N GLY A 21 66.26 -10.81 76.84
CA GLY A 21 66.28 -11.46 78.18
C GLY A 21 64.99 -11.47 79.02
N THR A 22 64.71 -12.64 79.61
CA THR A 22 63.84 -12.89 80.78
C THR A 22 64.33 -12.13 82.04
N GLN A 23 63.56 -11.89 83.12
CA GLN A 23 62.88 -12.91 83.95
C GLN A 23 61.84 -12.30 84.95
N THR A 24 61.27 -13.16 85.80
CA THR A 24 60.22 -12.94 86.82
C THR A 24 60.60 -12.04 88.02
N GLY A 25 59.64 -11.32 88.61
CA GLY A 25 59.75 -10.74 89.97
C GLY A 25 58.56 -9.86 90.37
N ALA A 26 58.11 -9.93 91.62
CA ALA A 26 56.87 -9.29 92.10
C ALA A 26 57.06 -7.86 92.67
N ASP A 27 56.04 -7.02 92.43
CA ASP A 27 55.40 -6.06 93.36
C ASP A 27 56.24 -5.08 94.21
N THR A 28 56.15 -3.76 93.93
CA THR A 28 55.48 -2.77 94.82
C THR A 28 55.40 -1.33 94.25
N SER A 29 54.17 -0.78 94.31
CA SER A 29 53.70 0.64 94.31
C SER A 29 54.52 1.86 93.77
N GLN A 30 53.76 2.72 93.06
CA GLN A 30 53.97 4.15 92.69
C GLN A 30 54.89 4.51 91.50
N PRO A 31 54.61 5.61 90.76
CA PRO A 31 53.30 6.23 90.45
C PRO A 31 52.97 6.15 88.94
N GLN A 32 51.68 6.12 88.58
CA GLN A 32 51.27 5.81 87.21
C GLN A 32 51.30 7.03 86.27
N GLN A 33 52.09 6.95 85.20
CA GLN A 33 52.16 7.93 84.13
C GLN A 33 50.87 7.92 83.27
N PRO A 34 50.39 9.07 82.73
CA PRO A 34 49.16 9.10 81.93
C PRO A 34 49.24 8.22 80.66
N PRO A 35 48.16 7.48 80.32
CA PRO A 35 48.12 6.68 79.10
C PRO A 35 48.10 7.57 77.85
N ALA A 36 48.82 7.14 76.80
CA ALA A 36 48.85 7.84 75.52
C ALA A 36 47.47 7.81 74.81
N PRO A 37 47.10 8.86 74.05
CA PRO A 37 45.80 8.93 73.39
C PRO A 37 45.63 7.81 72.35
N GLN A 38 44.51 7.09 72.44
CA GLN A 38 44.13 6.08 71.45
C GLN A 38 43.74 6.75 70.12
N LYS A 39 44.14 6.14 68.99
CA LYS A 39 43.61 6.52 67.67
C LYS A 39 42.11 6.19 67.62
N PRO A 40 41.27 6.99 66.95
CA PRO A 40 39.84 6.71 66.85
C PRO A 40 39.60 5.37 66.14
N LYS A 41 38.74 4.51 66.74
CA LYS A 41 38.25 3.29 66.09
C LYS A 41 37.34 3.70 64.94
N TYR A 42 37.79 3.50 63.71
CA TYR A 42 36.93 3.62 62.53
C TYR A 42 36.03 2.38 62.43
N GLU A 43 34.78 2.59 62.01
CA GLU A 43 33.87 1.48 61.73
C GLU A 43 34.35 0.64 60.54
N THR A 44 34.12 -0.66 60.64
CA THR A 44 34.44 -1.69 59.65
C THR A 44 33.25 -1.84 58.71
N ILE A 45 33.28 -1.10 57.61
CA ILE A 45 32.27 -1.18 56.54
C ILE A 45 32.71 -2.23 55.53
N GLY A 46 31.87 -3.24 55.30
CA GLY A 46 32.11 -4.23 54.27
C GLY A 46 31.83 -3.67 52.86
N LYS A 47 32.48 -4.24 51.85
CA LYS A 47 32.27 -3.83 50.45
C LYS A 47 30.87 -4.20 49.96
N PRO A 48 30.02 -3.24 49.52
CA PRO A 48 28.71 -3.55 48.98
C PRO A 48 28.80 -4.29 47.63
N MET A 49 27.70 -4.91 47.23
CA MET A 49 27.56 -5.65 45.98
C MET A 49 26.61 -4.91 45.02
N ALA A 50 26.94 -4.94 43.73
CA ALA A 50 26.07 -4.52 42.64
C ALA A 50 26.24 -5.50 41.48
N GLU A 51 25.15 -6.06 40.97
CA GLU A 51 25.16 -7.04 39.88
C GLU A 51 23.95 -6.88 38.96
N GLN A 52 24.06 -7.35 37.72
CA GLN A 52 22.93 -7.44 36.80
C GLN A 52 21.95 -8.50 37.28
N ASP A 53 20.64 -8.25 37.17
CA ASP A 53 19.67 -9.29 37.51
C ASP A 53 19.66 -10.37 36.42
N SER A 54 20.30 -11.50 36.72
CA SER A 54 20.37 -12.67 35.82
C SER A 54 19.01 -13.21 35.37
N GLN A 55 17.91 -12.85 36.06
CA GLN A 55 16.55 -13.23 35.71
C GLN A 55 15.82 -12.17 34.87
N ASN A 56 16.31 -10.93 34.80
CA ASN A 56 15.67 -9.80 34.14
C ASN A 56 16.73 -8.92 33.45
N LEU A 57 17.05 -9.20 32.19
CA LEU A 57 18.04 -8.45 31.42
C LEU A 57 17.70 -6.94 31.40
N GLY A 58 18.70 -6.10 31.71
CA GLY A 58 18.54 -4.65 31.92
C GLY A 58 18.23 -4.26 33.37
N GLY A 59 17.72 -5.19 34.18
CA GLY A 59 17.53 -5.02 35.62
C GLY A 59 18.83 -5.16 36.42
N VAL A 60 18.81 -4.64 37.65
CA VAL A 60 19.99 -4.60 38.54
C VAL A 60 19.60 -4.94 39.97
N LYS A 61 20.49 -5.65 40.68
CA LYS A 61 20.44 -5.88 42.13
C LYS A 61 21.62 -5.20 42.81
N VAL A 62 21.35 -4.50 43.91
CA VAL A 62 22.38 -3.90 44.76
C VAL A 62 22.14 -4.25 46.23
N LYS A 63 23.19 -4.36 47.03
CA LYS A 63 23.10 -4.87 48.41
C LYS A 63 24.28 -4.40 49.28
N PRO A 64 24.08 -4.04 50.56
CA PRO A 64 25.18 -3.86 51.51
C PRO A 64 25.90 -5.20 51.78
N ALA A 65 27.13 -5.16 52.30
CA ALA A 65 27.95 -6.37 52.44
C ALA A 65 27.30 -7.45 53.32
N GLY A 66 26.83 -7.08 54.52
CA GLY A 66 26.11 -7.97 55.42
C GLY A 66 26.92 -9.15 55.97
N THR A 67 28.24 -9.10 55.86
CA THR A 67 29.19 -10.09 56.42
C THR A 67 29.36 -9.91 57.93
N ASP A 68 29.80 -10.96 58.63
CA ASP A 68 30.14 -10.85 60.05
C ASP A 68 31.19 -9.74 60.29
N GLY A 69 30.86 -8.77 61.13
CA GLY A 69 31.68 -7.57 61.38
C GLY A 69 31.37 -6.36 60.49
N ASP A 70 30.43 -6.44 59.54
CA ASP A 70 29.96 -5.27 58.77
C ASP A 70 29.11 -4.33 59.65
N GLU A 71 29.68 -3.19 60.01
CA GLU A 71 29.04 -2.20 60.88
C GLU A 71 28.01 -1.31 60.13
N THR A 72 27.88 -1.42 58.79
CA THR A 72 27.02 -0.57 57.93
C THR A 72 25.60 -0.34 58.48
N LYS A 73 25.24 0.94 58.67
CA LYS A 73 23.92 1.39 59.17
C LYS A 73 23.05 2.04 58.11
N ALA A 74 23.65 2.64 57.08
CA ALA A 74 22.96 3.31 55.98
C ALA A 74 23.66 3.06 54.64
N PHE A 75 22.89 3.04 53.57
CA PHE A 75 23.39 3.08 52.19
C PHE A 75 22.49 3.95 51.31
N ARG A 76 23.02 4.41 50.18
CA ARG A 76 22.21 5.04 49.13
C ARG A 76 22.41 4.31 47.80
N VAL A 77 21.42 4.43 46.92
CA VAL A 77 21.49 3.95 45.54
C VAL A 77 21.25 5.10 44.58
N ASP A 78 22.26 5.40 43.76
CA ASP A 78 22.22 6.38 42.67
C ASP A 78 21.91 5.65 41.35
N TYR A 79 20.94 6.12 40.56
CA TYR A 79 20.60 5.55 39.23
C TYR A 79 20.06 6.60 38.25
N LYS A 80 19.80 6.21 37.00
CA LYS A 80 19.14 7.07 35.99
C LYS A 80 17.79 6.48 35.57
N ASP A 81 16.78 7.33 35.56
CA ASP A 81 15.38 6.98 35.32
C ASP A 81 15.07 6.81 33.83
N ALA A 82 14.39 5.71 33.48
CA ALA A 82 14.03 5.43 32.08
C ALA A 82 13.05 6.45 31.48
N ALA A 83 11.99 6.78 32.22
CA ALA A 83 10.84 7.55 31.72
C ALA A 83 11.12 9.06 31.60
N THR A 84 11.99 9.60 32.45
CA THR A 84 12.30 11.05 32.50
C THR A 84 13.74 11.38 32.10
N GLY A 85 14.62 10.38 31.99
CA GLY A 85 16.04 10.59 31.70
C GLY A 85 16.82 11.35 32.78
N MET A 86 16.21 11.59 33.95
CA MET A 86 16.83 12.29 35.08
C MET A 86 17.60 11.32 35.99
N ASN A 87 18.60 11.84 36.70
CA ASN A 87 19.27 11.09 37.76
C ASN A 87 18.35 10.96 38.99
N ARG A 88 18.58 9.92 39.81
CA ARG A 88 17.77 9.50 40.95
C ARG A 88 18.67 9.06 42.09
N VAL A 89 18.24 9.29 43.33
CA VAL A 89 18.90 8.80 44.54
C VAL A 89 17.83 8.26 45.49
N ILE A 90 18.08 7.11 46.11
CA ILE A 90 17.23 6.53 47.18
C ILE A 90 18.13 6.20 48.37
N TRP A 91 17.72 6.60 49.57
CA TRP A 91 18.43 6.37 50.83
C TRP A 91 17.75 5.29 51.67
N PHE A 92 18.56 4.44 52.29
CA PHE A 92 18.12 3.32 53.12
C PHE A 92 18.90 3.27 54.43
N LYS A 93 18.23 2.91 55.53
CA LYS A 93 18.82 2.78 56.87
C LYS A 93 18.33 1.50 57.57
N LYS A 94 19.08 1.07 58.59
CA LYS A 94 18.59 0.09 59.58
C LYS A 94 17.74 0.80 60.64
N ASN A 95 16.58 0.24 60.96
CA ASN A 95 15.72 0.69 62.04
C ASN A 95 16.14 0.11 63.40
N ALA A 96 15.38 0.42 64.46
CA ALA A 96 15.66 -0.03 65.83
C ALA A 96 15.63 -1.57 66.00
N GLN A 97 14.95 -2.28 65.09
CA GLN A 97 14.86 -3.73 65.01
C GLN A 97 15.95 -4.34 64.11
N GLY A 98 16.84 -3.52 63.54
CA GLY A 98 17.92 -3.94 62.65
C GLY A 98 17.51 -4.22 61.20
N GLN A 99 16.22 -4.06 60.87
CA GLN A 99 15.69 -4.25 59.52
C GLN A 99 15.93 -3.01 58.65
N TRP A 100 16.06 -3.22 57.34
CA TRP A 100 16.23 -2.14 56.37
C TRP A 100 14.89 -1.49 55.98
N GLU A 101 14.91 -0.16 55.92
CA GLU A 101 13.79 0.70 55.51
C GLU A 101 14.31 1.90 54.68
N LEU A 102 13.38 2.61 54.02
CA LEU A 102 13.68 3.91 53.40
C LEU A 102 14.04 4.93 54.47
N ASP A 103 15.09 5.73 54.25
CA ASP A 103 15.43 6.80 55.18
C ASP A 103 14.53 8.03 54.99
N SER A 104 13.44 8.05 55.75
CA SER A 104 12.50 9.16 55.89
C SER A 104 13.10 10.49 56.41
N SER A 105 14.36 10.49 56.88
CA SER A 105 15.06 11.71 57.31
C SER A 105 15.89 12.38 56.20
N LYS A 106 16.01 11.73 55.03
CA LYS A 106 16.70 12.25 53.85
C LYS A 106 15.71 12.61 52.77
N ALA A 107 16.09 13.61 51.99
CA ALA A 107 15.45 13.90 50.71
C ALA A 107 15.68 12.73 49.74
N ASN A 108 14.74 11.78 49.74
CA ASN A 108 14.45 10.89 48.60
C ASN A 108 13.68 11.67 47.49
N GLU A 109 13.74 13.01 47.55
CA GLU A 109 12.89 13.93 46.83
C GLU A 109 13.36 14.05 45.38
N HIS A 110 12.52 13.52 44.49
CA HIS A 110 11.99 14.34 43.40
C HIS A 110 10.79 13.70 42.68
N ASN A 111 10.52 12.39 42.83
CA ASN A 111 9.96 11.61 41.70
C ASN A 111 8.85 10.58 41.98
N GLY A 112 8.21 10.55 43.15
CA GLY A 112 7.06 9.65 43.41
C GLY A 112 7.34 8.13 43.34
N VAL A 113 8.61 7.74 43.34
CA VAL A 113 9.08 6.35 43.16
C VAL A 113 8.59 5.44 44.30
N GLN A 114 7.76 4.45 43.95
CA GLN A 114 7.26 3.45 44.90
C GLN A 114 8.26 2.31 45.07
N VAL A 115 9.00 2.30 46.19
CA VAL A 115 9.80 1.15 46.62
C VAL A 115 8.94 0.20 47.44
N SER A 116 8.73 -1.01 46.92
CA SER A 116 7.91 -2.03 47.58
C SER A 116 8.73 -2.82 48.59
N THR A 117 8.41 -2.71 49.88
CA THR A 117 8.94 -3.59 50.92
C THR A 117 8.27 -4.96 50.84
N ASN A 118 9.05 -5.98 50.48
CA ASN A 118 8.60 -7.38 50.36
C ASN A 118 7.38 -7.63 49.42
N GLY A 119 7.17 -6.79 48.40
CA GLY A 119 6.01 -6.89 47.48
C GLY A 119 6.37 -6.86 45.99
N THR A 120 5.35 -6.68 45.13
CA THR A 120 5.44 -6.86 43.67
C THR A 120 5.90 -5.64 42.87
N GLY A 121 6.19 -4.50 43.51
CA GLY A 121 6.52 -3.24 42.82
C GLY A 121 7.79 -3.27 41.95
N ASP A 122 8.03 -2.19 41.21
CA ASP A 122 9.10 -2.14 40.18
C ASP A 122 10.51 -1.91 40.75
N ILE A 123 10.59 -1.33 41.95
CA ILE A 123 11.78 -1.36 42.80
C ILE A 123 11.38 -2.05 44.11
N ARG A 124 12.16 -3.02 44.57
CA ARG A 124 11.83 -3.88 45.72
C ARG A 124 12.96 -3.87 46.74
N LEU A 125 12.63 -3.65 48.01
CA LEU A 125 13.58 -3.78 49.13
C LEU A 125 13.31 -5.08 49.90
N ASN A 126 14.33 -5.90 50.05
CA ASN A 126 14.36 -6.99 51.03
C ASN A 126 14.82 -6.44 52.38
N GLN A 127 13.87 -6.32 53.32
CA GLN A 127 14.12 -5.67 54.61
C GLN A 127 15.07 -6.45 55.53
N THR A 128 15.31 -7.75 55.27
CA THR A 128 16.17 -8.59 56.11
C THR A 128 17.64 -8.44 55.75
N ASN A 129 17.97 -8.31 54.46
CA ASN A 129 19.35 -8.31 53.98
C ASN A 129 19.80 -7.00 53.29
N GLY A 130 18.88 -6.06 53.04
CA GLY A 130 19.18 -4.75 52.41
C GLY A 130 19.31 -4.80 50.89
N GLU A 131 18.94 -5.90 50.26
CA GLU A 131 18.99 -6.08 48.81
C GLU A 131 17.87 -5.27 48.14
N VAL A 132 18.24 -4.42 47.18
CA VAL A 132 17.33 -3.63 46.36
C VAL A 132 17.38 -4.15 44.93
N THR A 133 16.25 -4.66 44.44
CA THR A 133 16.07 -5.08 43.05
C THR A 133 15.37 -3.99 42.25
N PHE A 134 15.91 -3.65 41.08
CA PHE A 134 15.36 -2.72 40.11
C PHE A 134 14.92 -3.50 38.86
N ALA A 135 13.63 -3.44 38.51
CA ALA A 135 13.14 -4.01 37.26
C ALA A 135 13.66 -3.19 36.04
N PRO A 136 13.90 -3.82 34.86
CA PRO A 136 14.53 -3.16 33.71
C PRO A 136 13.91 -1.78 33.36
N LYS A 137 12.57 -1.72 33.31
CA LYS A 137 11.78 -0.54 32.92
C LYS A 137 11.96 0.73 33.78
N VAL A 138 12.64 0.68 34.92
CA VAL A 138 12.91 1.90 35.74
C VAL A 138 14.29 2.47 35.47
N LEU A 139 15.20 1.69 34.88
CA LEU A 139 16.59 2.04 34.62
C LEU A 139 16.76 2.50 33.17
N LYS A 140 17.47 3.60 32.94
CA LYS A 140 17.77 4.03 31.58
C LYS A 140 18.79 3.08 30.94
N ASP A 141 18.44 2.57 29.75
CA ASP A 141 19.27 1.68 28.93
C ASP A 141 20.73 2.18 28.82
N GLY A 142 21.70 1.31 29.14
CA GLY A 142 23.14 1.60 29.02
C GLY A 142 23.73 2.51 30.11
N THR A 143 23.08 2.63 31.27
CA THR A 143 23.57 3.47 32.39
C THR A 143 23.97 2.64 33.61
N LYS A 144 24.62 3.29 34.60
CA LYS A 144 25.08 2.62 35.83
C LYS A 144 24.12 2.88 37.00
N VAL A 145 23.85 1.83 37.76
CA VAL A 145 23.33 1.89 39.13
C VAL A 145 24.51 1.77 40.09
N THR A 146 24.59 2.67 41.07
CA THR A 146 25.68 2.73 42.05
C THR A 146 25.11 2.61 43.46
N ILE A 147 25.63 1.69 44.26
CA ILE A 147 25.37 1.64 45.71
C ILE A 147 26.59 2.18 46.47
N THR A 148 26.34 3.07 47.45
CA THR A 148 27.37 3.61 48.35
C THR A 148 27.01 3.28 49.80
N ALA A 149 27.93 2.68 50.55
CA ALA A 149 27.77 2.34 51.96
C ALA A 149 28.38 3.40 52.88
N PHE A 150 27.71 3.70 54.00
CA PHE A 150 28.07 4.77 54.93
C PHE A 150 28.31 4.26 56.35
N ASP A 151 29.26 4.90 57.05
CA ASP A 151 29.45 4.74 58.50
C ASP A 151 28.42 5.55 59.32
N SER A 152 28.38 5.35 60.64
CA SER A 152 27.45 6.06 61.55
C SER A 152 27.69 7.57 61.66
N GLN A 153 28.72 8.10 61.01
CA GLN A 153 28.96 9.54 60.84
C GLN A 153 28.60 10.03 59.42
N GLU A 154 27.81 9.27 58.67
CA GLU A 154 27.36 9.54 57.29
C GLU A 154 28.49 9.74 56.27
N ARG A 155 29.68 9.18 56.53
CA ARG A 155 30.80 9.23 55.57
C ARG A 155 30.73 8.03 54.66
N ALA A 156 30.82 8.26 53.35
CA ALA A 156 30.92 7.19 52.36
C ALA A 156 32.23 6.41 52.58
N ARG A 157 32.17 5.08 52.64
CA ARG A 157 33.36 4.24 52.93
C ARG A 157 33.72 3.27 51.80
N ASP A 158 32.73 2.71 51.11
CA ASP A 158 32.94 1.88 49.90
C ASP A 158 31.70 1.96 48.98
N ASN A 159 31.86 1.54 47.72
CA ASN A 159 30.81 1.54 46.71
C ASN A 159 30.95 0.38 45.71
N ALA A 160 29.86 0.09 45.00
CA ALA A 160 29.82 -0.84 43.88
C ALA A 160 28.87 -0.34 42.79
N THR A 161 29.15 -0.71 41.54
CA THR A 161 28.37 -0.30 40.37
C THR A 161 28.01 -1.49 39.49
N ALA A 162 26.79 -1.51 38.96
CA ALA A 162 26.38 -2.44 37.89
C ALA A 162 25.78 -1.66 36.71
N ASP A 163 25.98 -2.20 35.50
CA ASP A 163 25.42 -1.64 34.27
C ASP A 163 24.01 -2.17 34.02
N ALA A 164 23.05 -1.26 33.85
CA ALA A 164 21.74 -1.53 33.26
C ALA A 164 21.95 -1.82 31.76
N VAL A 165 22.19 -3.10 31.44
CA VAL A 165 22.50 -3.55 30.08
C VAL A 165 21.37 -3.18 29.14
N LYS A 166 21.71 -2.52 28.03
CA LYS A 166 20.75 -2.12 27.00
C LYS A 166 19.87 -3.30 26.59
N GLU A 167 18.54 -3.17 26.69
CA GLU A 167 17.63 -4.21 26.25
C GLU A 167 17.80 -4.49 24.73
N PRO A 168 17.77 -5.76 24.30
CA PRO A 168 17.81 -6.10 22.88
C PRO A 168 16.52 -5.57 22.23
N GLN A 169 16.68 -4.62 21.31
CA GLN A 169 15.55 -3.88 20.74
C GLN A 169 14.62 -4.80 19.93
N PRO A 170 13.38 -4.35 19.64
CA PRO A 170 12.51 -5.00 18.68
C PRO A 170 13.20 -5.22 17.34
N THR A 171 12.81 -6.26 16.59
CA THR A 171 13.20 -6.43 15.18
C THR A 171 12.04 -6.05 14.27
N THR A 172 12.30 -5.85 12.98
CA THR A 172 11.25 -5.49 12.00
C THR A 172 10.10 -6.49 12.04
N PRO A 173 8.84 -6.06 12.31
CA PRO A 173 7.68 -6.94 12.33
C PRO A 173 7.35 -7.45 10.92
N ASP A 174 6.53 -8.50 10.82
CA ASP A 174 5.94 -8.90 9.54
C ASP A 174 4.65 -8.11 9.28
N ALA A 175 4.47 -7.71 8.03
CA ALA A 175 3.20 -7.29 7.44
C ALA A 175 3.07 -8.00 6.09
N GLN A 176 1.96 -8.69 5.83
CA GLN A 176 1.73 -9.49 4.62
C GLN A 176 0.23 -9.58 4.29
N ILE A 177 -0.09 -9.68 3.00
CA ILE A 177 -1.44 -10.10 2.53
C ILE A 177 -1.76 -11.51 3.07
N ASP A 178 -3.01 -11.75 3.47
CA ASP A 178 -3.45 -13.11 3.81
C ASP A 178 -3.71 -13.92 2.53
N LYS A 179 -2.77 -14.80 2.21
CA LYS A 179 -2.85 -15.71 1.05
C LYS A 179 -3.92 -16.80 1.17
N GLN A 180 -4.48 -16.99 2.37
CA GLN A 180 -5.63 -17.89 2.60
C GLN A 180 -6.95 -17.09 2.51
N ASN A 181 -6.96 -15.86 3.02
CA ASN A 181 -8.11 -14.97 3.00
C ASN A 181 -7.81 -13.69 2.21
N ALA A 182 -7.67 -13.82 0.89
CA ALA A 182 -7.43 -12.73 -0.05
C ALA A 182 -8.36 -11.51 0.17
N GLY A 183 -7.85 -10.29 -0.10
CA GLY A 183 -8.40 -9.02 0.39
C GLY A 183 -7.96 -8.70 1.82
N GLY A 184 -7.90 -9.70 2.70
CA GLY A 184 -7.41 -9.57 4.07
C GLY A 184 -5.88 -9.50 4.18
N ALA A 185 -5.41 -9.19 5.38
CA ALA A 185 -3.99 -9.05 5.72
C ALA A 185 -3.67 -9.66 7.08
N TRP A 186 -2.39 -9.88 7.35
CA TRP A 186 -1.91 -10.19 8.69
C TRP A 186 -0.60 -9.47 9.01
N VAL A 187 -0.43 -9.18 10.29
CA VAL A 187 0.78 -8.58 10.86
C VAL A 187 1.27 -9.41 12.04
N GLN A 188 2.57 -9.37 12.34
CA GLN A 188 3.12 -10.07 13.51
C GLN A 188 4.34 -9.35 14.08
N PRO A 189 4.38 -9.05 15.41
CA PRO A 189 5.56 -8.50 16.06
C PRO A 189 6.72 -9.51 16.08
N LYS A 190 7.96 -9.04 16.00
CA LYS A 190 9.15 -9.90 15.99
C LYS A 190 10.22 -9.48 16.98
N GLY A 191 10.63 -10.44 17.82
CA GLY A 191 11.85 -10.40 18.63
C GLY A 191 11.91 -9.27 19.66
N ASN A 192 11.62 -9.55 20.93
CA ASN A 192 11.66 -8.59 22.05
C ASN A 192 10.63 -7.43 22.02
N THR A 193 9.73 -7.36 21.02
CA THR A 193 8.61 -6.42 21.06
C THR A 193 7.73 -6.65 22.30
N LEU A 194 7.45 -5.58 23.05
CA LEU A 194 6.54 -5.62 24.23
C LEU A 194 5.20 -4.93 23.97
N LYS A 195 5.18 -3.97 23.04
CA LYS A 195 3.98 -3.27 22.55
C LYS A 195 4.06 -3.15 21.03
N PHE A 196 2.95 -3.34 20.34
CA PHE A 196 2.81 -2.91 18.95
C PHE A 196 1.50 -2.16 18.72
N VAL A 197 1.50 -1.30 17.71
CA VAL A 197 0.31 -0.61 17.20
C VAL A 197 0.08 -1.07 15.77
N LEU A 198 -1.17 -1.40 15.45
CA LEU A 198 -1.64 -1.77 14.12
C LEU A 198 -2.55 -0.65 13.60
N THR A 199 -2.32 -0.18 12.36
CA THR A 199 -3.19 0.80 11.70
C THR A 199 -3.67 0.28 10.34
N TYR A 200 -4.95 0.47 10.01
CA TYR A 200 -5.54 0.13 8.70
C TYR A 200 -6.78 1.00 8.41
N LYS A 201 -7.27 1.05 7.16
CA LYS A 201 -8.59 1.65 6.83
C LYS A 201 -9.68 0.57 6.84
N ASN A 202 -10.81 0.78 7.53
CA ASN A 202 -11.98 -0.09 7.39
C ASN A 202 -12.68 0.12 6.03
N GLU A 203 -13.70 -0.69 5.73
CA GLU A 203 -14.50 -0.60 4.49
C GLU A 203 -15.09 0.80 4.25
N GLN A 204 -15.43 1.52 5.34
CA GLN A 204 -15.95 2.89 5.29
C GLN A 204 -14.84 3.94 5.09
N GLY A 205 -13.63 3.54 4.72
CA GLY A 205 -12.45 4.40 4.51
C GLY A 205 -11.83 4.96 5.79
N GLN A 206 -12.36 4.61 6.97
CA GLN A 206 -11.98 5.20 8.26
C GLN A 206 -10.74 4.51 8.84
N ASN A 207 -9.77 5.31 9.28
CA ASN A 207 -8.58 4.80 9.97
C ASN A 207 -8.97 4.13 11.31
N GLN A 208 -8.49 2.90 11.49
CA GLN A 208 -8.57 2.12 12.72
C GLN A 208 -7.15 1.96 13.29
N LEU A 209 -6.98 2.23 14.59
CA LEU A 209 -5.70 2.13 15.32
C LEU A 209 -5.88 1.22 16.53
N LEU A 210 -5.18 0.09 16.56
CA LEU A 210 -5.30 -0.95 17.59
C LEU A 210 -3.96 -1.11 18.33
N GLU A 211 -3.96 -0.98 19.65
CA GLU A 211 -2.76 -1.24 20.47
C GLU A 211 -2.81 -2.62 21.13
N TYR A 212 -1.75 -3.38 20.96
CA TYR A 212 -1.53 -4.67 21.62
C TYR A 212 -0.30 -4.62 22.53
N GLN A 213 -0.39 -5.26 23.69
CA GLN A 213 0.72 -5.39 24.64
C GLN A 213 0.95 -6.87 25.02
N ASN A 214 2.20 -7.26 25.16
CA ASN A 214 2.58 -8.56 25.69
C ASN A 214 2.50 -8.53 27.21
N LYS A 215 1.65 -9.38 27.80
CA LYS A 215 1.51 -9.59 29.25
C LYS A 215 2.16 -10.89 29.74
N GLY A 216 2.85 -11.60 28.85
CA GLY A 216 3.58 -12.84 29.13
C GLY A 216 5.07 -12.59 29.39
N THR A 217 5.86 -13.66 29.34
CA THR A 217 7.33 -13.58 29.35
C THR A 217 7.87 -13.51 27.92
N LYS A 218 9.19 -13.38 27.77
CA LYS A 218 9.87 -13.47 26.47
C LYS A 218 9.66 -14.84 25.80
N ASP A 219 9.78 -15.91 26.58
CA ASP A 219 9.72 -17.30 26.10
C ASP A 219 8.31 -17.90 26.16
N SER A 220 7.34 -17.15 26.69
CA SER A 220 5.91 -17.48 26.67
C SER A 220 5.08 -16.18 26.56
N PRO A 221 4.97 -15.60 25.36
CA PRO A 221 4.19 -14.39 25.13
C PRO A 221 2.70 -14.58 25.40
N ASN A 222 2.03 -13.50 25.79
CA ASN A 222 0.59 -13.43 25.99
C ASN A 222 0.09 -12.06 25.53
N TRP A 223 -0.08 -11.92 24.21
CA TRP A 223 -0.51 -10.69 23.56
C TRP A 223 -2.00 -10.43 23.77
N GLN A 224 -2.31 -9.21 24.21
CA GLN A 224 -3.66 -8.75 24.52
C GLN A 224 -3.89 -7.36 23.91
N LEU A 225 -5.09 -7.14 23.37
CA LEU A 225 -5.55 -5.82 22.93
C LEU A 225 -5.79 -4.94 24.17
N VAL A 226 -5.32 -3.69 24.14
CA VAL A 226 -5.48 -2.73 25.25
C VAL A 226 -6.21 -1.45 24.85
N SER A 227 -6.20 -1.06 23.57
CA SER A 227 -6.98 0.07 23.07
C SER A 227 -7.35 -0.07 21.59
N VAL A 228 -8.45 0.60 21.23
CA VAL A 228 -8.89 0.82 19.85
C VAL A 228 -9.20 2.31 19.70
N ASN A 229 -8.66 2.96 18.68
CA ASN A 229 -8.82 4.39 18.39
C ASN A 229 -8.57 5.30 19.62
N ASN A 230 -7.50 4.99 20.37
CA ASN A 230 -7.10 5.62 21.63
C ASN A 230 -8.11 5.50 22.80
N GLN A 231 -9.12 4.62 22.69
CA GLN A 231 -10.05 4.28 23.76
C GLN A 231 -9.72 2.91 24.36
N THR A 232 -9.81 2.77 25.69
CA THR A 232 -9.48 1.52 26.41
C THR A 232 -10.53 0.45 26.16
N ILE A 233 -10.33 -0.34 25.10
CA ILE A 233 -11.24 -1.37 24.59
C ILE A 233 -10.44 -2.66 24.44
N SER A 234 -10.92 -3.74 25.06
CA SER A 234 -10.27 -5.07 25.09
C SER A 234 -10.80 -6.06 24.06
N GLN A 235 -11.84 -5.70 23.31
CA GLN A 235 -12.41 -6.49 22.22
C GLN A 235 -12.00 -5.91 20.87
N ALA A 236 -11.50 -6.75 19.96
CA ALA A 236 -11.12 -6.32 18.62
C ALA A 236 -12.37 -6.04 17.74
N PRO A 237 -12.26 -5.18 16.71
CA PRO A 237 -13.29 -5.02 15.69
C PRO A 237 -13.66 -6.35 15.03
N ASN A 238 -14.90 -6.46 14.54
CA ASN A 238 -15.35 -7.64 13.79
C ASN A 238 -14.39 -7.92 12.61
N GLY A 239 -14.04 -9.19 12.42
CA GLY A 239 -13.06 -9.62 11.42
C GLY A 239 -11.59 -9.53 11.87
N VAL A 240 -11.26 -8.83 12.95
CA VAL A 240 -9.88 -8.77 13.49
C VAL A 240 -9.69 -9.81 14.59
N THR A 241 -8.64 -10.62 14.48
CA THR A 241 -8.30 -11.69 15.45
C THR A 241 -6.82 -11.67 15.81
N VAL A 242 -6.46 -12.01 17.05
CA VAL A 242 -5.05 -12.11 17.49
C VAL A 242 -4.73 -13.48 18.07
N GLN A 243 -3.56 -14.03 17.71
CA GLN A 243 -2.98 -15.21 18.34
C GLN A 243 -2.15 -14.79 19.55
N SER A 244 -2.64 -15.03 20.77
CA SER A 244 -2.01 -14.56 22.00
C SER A 244 -0.57 -15.04 22.22
N SER A 245 -0.22 -16.24 21.76
CA SER A 245 1.12 -16.82 21.90
C SER A 245 2.17 -16.28 20.93
N THR A 246 1.76 -15.66 19.81
CA THR A 246 2.66 -15.21 18.74
C THR A 246 2.55 -13.71 18.45
N GLY A 247 1.45 -13.07 18.85
CA GLY A 247 1.12 -11.70 18.50
C GLY A 247 0.63 -11.54 17.06
N LYS A 248 0.47 -12.63 16.29
CA LYS A 248 -0.05 -12.54 14.92
C LYS A 248 -1.48 -12.03 14.95
N VAL A 249 -1.72 -10.85 14.37
CA VAL A 249 -3.05 -10.32 14.11
C VAL A 249 -3.43 -10.65 12.67
N THR A 250 -4.62 -11.19 12.47
CA THR A 250 -5.20 -11.45 11.14
C THR A 250 -6.46 -10.60 10.99
N ILE A 251 -6.54 -9.85 9.90
CA ILE A 251 -7.64 -8.98 9.52
C ILE A 251 -8.37 -9.68 8.37
N ALA A 252 -9.60 -10.09 8.62
CA ALA A 252 -10.48 -10.65 7.59
C ALA A 252 -10.73 -9.62 6.47
N PRO A 253 -11.06 -10.06 5.24
CA PRO A 253 -11.25 -9.16 4.11
C PRO A 253 -12.31 -8.10 4.40
N SER A 254 -13.48 -8.54 4.90
CA SER A 254 -14.67 -7.74 5.24
C SER A 254 -14.51 -6.79 6.43
N ALA A 255 -13.28 -6.33 6.69
CA ALA A 255 -12.92 -5.44 7.76
C ALA A 255 -11.88 -4.38 7.34
N VAL A 256 -11.35 -4.44 6.10
CA VAL A 256 -10.26 -3.58 5.62
C VAL A 256 -10.46 -3.22 4.15
N LYS A 257 -10.49 -1.92 3.81
CA LYS A 257 -10.72 -1.48 2.42
C LYS A 257 -9.68 -2.12 1.49
N GLY A 258 -10.13 -2.51 0.28
CA GLY A 258 -9.27 -2.93 -0.82
C GLY A 258 -8.14 -1.95 -1.14
N ASN A 259 -7.04 -2.48 -1.69
CA ASN A 259 -5.81 -1.74 -2.03
C ASN A 259 -5.24 -0.83 -0.90
N SER A 260 -5.60 -0.99 0.38
CA SER A 260 -5.28 -0.04 1.46
C SER A 260 -4.11 -0.49 2.34
N ALA A 261 -3.42 0.48 2.95
CA ALA A 261 -2.25 0.24 3.79
C ALA A 261 -2.64 -0.37 5.15
N VAL A 262 -1.94 -1.45 5.51
CA VAL A 262 -1.97 -2.12 6.81
C VAL A 262 -0.57 -2.05 7.41
N THR A 263 -0.40 -1.22 8.43
CA THR A 263 0.90 -0.93 9.06
C THR A 263 0.98 -1.52 10.47
N ILE A 264 2.18 -1.95 10.87
CA ILE A 264 2.49 -2.41 12.23
C ILE A 264 3.77 -1.73 12.74
N ASP A 265 3.65 -1.01 13.85
CA ASP A 265 4.75 -0.36 14.55
C ASP A 265 5.11 -1.10 15.84
N SER A 266 6.39 -1.46 16.00
CA SER A 266 6.94 -2.17 17.15
C SER A 266 7.68 -1.24 18.11
N TYR A 267 7.27 -1.29 19.38
CA TYR A 267 7.75 -0.44 20.46
C TYR A 267 8.56 -1.24 21.48
N ASN A 268 9.58 -0.60 22.04
CA ASN A 268 10.39 -1.13 23.14
C ASN A 268 9.77 -0.81 24.52
N ASN A 269 10.44 -1.24 25.58
CA ASN A 269 10.03 -1.02 26.99
C ASN A 269 9.87 0.48 27.35
N GLU A 270 10.67 1.36 26.72
CA GLU A 270 10.62 2.81 26.93
C GLU A 270 9.47 3.51 26.19
N GLY A 271 8.61 2.76 25.47
CA GLY A 271 7.51 3.31 24.68
C GLY A 271 7.96 3.99 23.39
N ILE A 272 9.21 3.77 22.94
CA ILE A 272 9.77 4.35 21.73
C ILE A 272 9.47 3.44 20.53
N LYS A 273 8.96 4.01 19.42
CA LYS A 273 8.84 3.31 18.12
C LYS A 273 10.26 3.01 17.61
N THR A 274 10.56 1.74 17.38
CA THR A 274 11.92 1.31 16.95
C THR A 274 11.96 0.80 15.53
N HIS A 275 10.94 0.05 15.12
CA HIS A 275 10.77 -0.48 13.76
C HIS A 275 9.28 -0.45 13.40
N GLY A 276 9.00 -0.33 12.10
CA GLY A 276 7.66 -0.55 11.54
C GLY A 276 7.75 -1.42 10.29
N ASN A 277 6.62 -1.94 9.84
CA ASN A 277 6.47 -2.58 8.53
C ASN A 277 5.05 -2.36 7.99
N GLU A 278 4.89 -2.52 6.68
CA GLU A 278 3.66 -2.22 5.95
C GLU A 278 3.38 -3.29 4.90
N THR A 279 2.10 -3.59 4.70
CA THR A 279 1.60 -4.28 3.51
C THR A 279 0.41 -3.51 2.98
N VAL A 280 0.22 -3.49 1.66
CA VAL A 280 -1.02 -3.05 1.05
C VAL A 280 -1.93 -4.27 0.91
N THR A 281 -3.23 -4.16 1.17
CA THR A 281 -4.21 -5.20 0.80
C THR A 281 -4.29 -5.29 -0.72
N ILE A 282 -4.76 -6.42 -1.24
CA ILE A 282 -5.02 -6.53 -2.69
C ILE A 282 -6.39 -5.98 -3.04
N ALA A 283 -6.52 -5.57 -4.29
CA ALA A 283 -7.77 -5.34 -4.97
C ALA A 283 -8.76 -6.49 -4.73
N ASP A 284 -9.74 -6.19 -3.86
CA ASP A 284 -11.17 -6.36 -4.09
C ASP A 284 -11.62 -7.80 -4.36
N LYS A 285 -12.25 -8.38 -3.35
CA LYS A 285 -12.74 -9.77 -3.37
C LYS A 285 -14.15 -9.79 -3.94
N ILE A 286 -14.27 -10.11 -5.23
CA ILE A 286 -15.55 -10.15 -5.92
C ILE A 286 -16.11 -11.57 -5.91
N ASP A 287 -17.33 -11.71 -5.39
CA ASP A 287 -18.04 -13.00 -5.37
C ASP A 287 -18.99 -13.10 -6.57
N TYR A 288 -18.63 -13.92 -7.55
CA TYR A 288 -19.47 -14.30 -8.69
C TYR A 288 -19.93 -15.77 -8.60
N GLN A 289 -19.79 -16.43 -7.44
CA GLN A 289 -19.81 -17.89 -7.35
C GLN A 289 -21.19 -18.48 -7.65
N ASP A 290 -22.28 -17.86 -7.23
CA ASP A 290 -23.64 -18.35 -7.55
C ASP A 290 -24.01 -18.17 -9.02
N ALA A 291 -23.55 -17.09 -9.65
CA ALA A 291 -23.67 -16.88 -11.08
C ALA A 291 -22.87 -17.95 -11.87
N LEU A 292 -21.63 -18.21 -11.46
CA LEU A 292 -20.81 -19.29 -12.01
C LEU A 292 -21.44 -20.68 -11.77
N ASN A 293 -22.11 -20.89 -10.64
CA ASN A 293 -22.83 -22.14 -10.35
C ASN A 293 -24.00 -22.34 -11.34
N LYS A 294 -24.83 -21.32 -11.56
CA LYS A 294 -25.95 -21.37 -12.52
C LYS A 294 -25.47 -21.48 -13.97
N LEU A 295 -24.42 -20.75 -14.37
CA LEU A 295 -23.78 -20.88 -15.68
C LEU A 295 -23.31 -22.32 -15.97
N ASN A 296 -22.76 -22.99 -14.96
CA ASN A 296 -22.37 -24.40 -15.07
C ASN A 296 -23.57 -25.35 -15.18
N GLN A 297 -24.66 -25.12 -14.44
CA GLN A 297 -25.91 -25.88 -14.57
C GLN A 297 -26.50 -25.76 -15.98
N ILE A 298 -26.75 -24.52 -16.43
CA ILE A 298 -27.26 -24.18 -17.77
C ILE A 298 -26.45 -24.88 -18.87
N SER A 299 -25.11 -24.89 -18.76
CA SER A 299 -24.26 -25.55 -19.75
C SER A 299 -24.31 -27.08 -19.72
N ASN A 300 -24.68 -27.72 -18.61
CA ASN A 300 -24.77 -29.17 -18.52
C ASN A 300 -26.08 -29.67 -19.14
N ASP A 301 -27.17 -28.93 -18.93
CA ASP A 301 -28.48 -29.21 -19.53
C ASP A 301 -28.50 -29.00 -21.06
N LEU A 302 -27.51 -28.28 -21.61
CA LEU A 302 -27.36 -27.97 -23.03
C LEU A 302 -26.64 -29.03 -23.89
N GLY A 303 -26.02 -30.05 -23.29
CA GLY A 303 -25.33 -31.11 -24.03
C GLY A 303 -24.06 -30.69 -24.81
N THR A 304 -23.52 -31.60 -25.63
CA THR A 304 -22.17 -31.47 -26.21
C THR A 304 -22.13 -30.98 -27.66
N TRP A 305 -22.10 -29.65 -27.82
CA TRP A 305 -21.45 -28.81 -28.86
C TRP A 305 -21.54 -29.12 -30.38
N TYR A 306 -21.47 -30.37 -30.83
CA TYR A 306 -20.95 -30.69 -32.16
C TYR A 306 -21.88 -30.45 -33.36
N ASN A 307 -23.19 -30.33 -33.17
CA ASN A 307 -24.17 -30.32 -34.27
C ASN A 307 -24.98 -29.02 -34.44
N GLU A 308 -24.95 -28.10 -33.47
CA GLU A 308 -25.97 -27.05 -33.36
C GLU A 308 -25.37 -25.64 -33.49
N ARG A 309 -25.31 -25.14 -34.72
CA ARG A 309 -24.82 -23.79 -35.04
C ARG A 309 -25.93 -22.76 -34.99
N ARG A 310 -25.64 -21.56 -34.46
CA ARG A 310 -26.48 -20.34 -34.44
C ARG A 310 -27.71 -20.38 -33.53
N TRP A 311 -27.48 -20.59 -32.23
CA TRP A 311 -28.51 -20.38 -31.21
C TRP A 311 -28.66 -18.89 -30.88
N ASN A 312 -29.72 -18.25 -31.39
CA ASN A 312 -30.12 -16.90 -31.02
C ASN A 312 -31.24 -16.96 -29.97
N VAL A 313 -31.17 -16.14 -28.91
CA VAL A 313 -32.34 -15.91 -28.04
C VAL A 313 -33.37 -15.02 -28.75
N PHE A 314 -32.90 -14.11 -29.60
CA PHE A 314 -33.73 -13.27 -30.47
C PHE A 314 -33.26 -13.40 -31.91
N ALA A 315 -33.70 -14.47 -32.57
CA ALA A 315 -33.39 -14.71 -33.98
C ALA A 315 -34.15 -13.72 -34.86
N SER A 316 -33.41 -12.91 -35.62
CA SER A 316 -33.86 -12.59 -36.96
C SER A 316 -32.65 -12.62 -37.90
N THR A 317 -32.71 -13.51 -38.88
CA THR A 317 -31.73 -13.64 -39.96
C THR A 317 -32.50 -13.83 -41.26
N ASN A 318 -31.90 -13.48 -42.39
CA ASN A 318 -32.63 -13.42 -43.65
C ASN A 318 -32.30 -14.63 -44.55
N ARG A 319 -33.37 -15.27 -45.07
CA ARG A 319 -33.43 -16.32 -46.10
C ARG A 319 -33.01 -17.74 -45.72
N TYR A 320 -34.01 -18.63 -45.75
CA TYR A 320 -33.96 -19.98 -46.33
C TYR A 320 -32.71 -20.83 -46.07
N ASP A 321 -32.60 -21.38 -44.87
CA ASP A 321 -31.94 -22.67 -44.67
C ASP A 321 -33.03 -23.76 -44.51
N ASN A 322 -33.20 -24.57 -45.55
CA ASN A 322 -33.88 -25.89 -45.54
C ASN A 322 -35.26 -26.00 -44.83
N GLY A 323 -36.12 -24.99 -44.94
CA GLY A 323 -37.59 -25.17 -44.83
C GLY A 323 -38.28 -24.75 -43.53
N TRP A 324 -37.61 -24.02 -42.63
CA TRP A 324 -38.20 -23.52 -41.38
C TRP A 324 -38.63 -22.04 -41.47
N LEU A 325 -39.51 -21.60 -40.57
CA LEU A 325 -40.41 -20.44 -40.78
C LEU A 325 -39.85 -19.06 -40.35
N LYS A 326 -40.65 -18.01 -40.58
CA LYS A 326 -40.53 -16.71 -39.90
C LYS A 326 -41.18 -16.78 -38.52
N TYR A 327 -40.58 -16.15 -37.51
CA TYR A 327 -41.08 -16.13 -36.13
C TYR A 327 -41.01 -14.73 -35.51
N ARG A 328 -41.86 -14.45 -34.51
CA ARG A 328 -41.92 -13.17 -33.79
C ARG A 328 -41.25 -13.25 -32.42
N LEU A 329 -40.73 -12.11 -31.96
CA LEU A 329 -40.18 -11.90 -30.61
C LEU A 329 -41.15 -12.38 -29.52
N GLY A 330 -40.82 -13.50 -28.87
CA GLY A 330 -41.50 -13.99 -27.66
C GLY A 330 -42.70 -14.92 -27.86
N GLU A 331 -43.05 -15.33 -29.09
CA GLU A 331 -44.26 -16.13 -29.37
C GLU A 331 -44.02 -17.56 -29.88
N ASP A 332 -42.78 -17.95 -30.16
CA ASP A 332 -42.48 -19.26 -30.77
C ASP A 332 -41.98 -20.31 -29.75
N ASN A 333 -42.19 -21.59 -30.11
CA ASN A 333 -41.87 -22.78 -29.32
C ASN A 333 -40.50 -23.40 -29.71
N SER A 334 -39.87 -22.99 -30.82
CA SER A 334 -38.58 -23.52 -31.30
C SER A 334 -37.36 -22.75 -30.76
N ASP A 335 -37.52 -22.17 -29.58
CA ASP A 335 -36.47 -21.52 -28.80
C ASP A 335 -35.20 -22.37 -28.64
N SER A 336 -34.03 -21.72 -28.65
CA SER A 336 -32.81 -22.30 -28.07
C SER A 336 -33.07 -22.74 -26.62
N TRP A 337 -32.49 -23.87 -26.19
CA TRP A 337 -32.74 -24.37 -24.84
C TRP A 337 -32.31 -23.37 -23.75
N ALA A 338 -31.29 -22.54 -24.01
CA ALA A 338 -30.95 -21.40 -23.14
C ALA A 338 -32.12 -20.41 -22.97
N ALA A 339 -32.79 -20.02 -24.06
CA ALA A 339 -33.99 -19.18 -23.99
C ALA A 339 -35.18 -19.89 -23.31
N GLN A 340 -35.31 -21.22 -23.48
CA GLN A 340 -36.32 -22.00 -22.77
C GLN A 340 -36.08 -22.02 -21.27
N LEU A 341 -34.84 -22.23 -20.81
CA LEU A 341 -34.46 -22.21 -19.41
C LEU A 341 -34.89 -20.89 -18.75
N TRP A 342 -34.62 -19.74 -19.38
CA TRP A 342 -35.10 -18.45 -18.86
C TRP A 342 -36.63 -18.38 -18.86
N ARG A 343 -37.30 -18.66 -20.00
CA ARG A 343 -38.77 -18.57 -20.10
C ARG A 343 -39.51 -19.50 -19.12
N ARG A 344 -38.82 -20.45 -18.49
CA ARG A 344 -39.38 -21.38 -17.50
C ARG A 344 -38.93 -21.08 -16.07
N GLY A 345 -37.76 -20.46 -15.86
CA GLY A 345 -37.10 -20.38 -14.56
C GLY A 345 -36.39 -21.68 -14.16
N GLU A 346 -35.83 -22.38 -15.15
CA GLU A 346 -35.05 -23.61 -14.97
C GLU A 346 -33.55 -23.27 -14.82
N GLY A 347 -32.74 -24.21 -14.31
CA GLY A 347 -31.32 -23.96 -14.00
C GLY A 347 -31.06 -23.02 -12.81
N GLY A 348 -32.09 -22.76 -11.99
CA GLY A 348 -32.03 -21.86 -10.84
C GLY A 348 -32.19 -20.36 -11.16
N ASN A 349 -32.36 -20.00 -12.44
CA ASN A 349 -32.67 -18.62 -12.83
C ASN A 349 -34.13 -18.23 -12.51
N SER A 350 -34.38 -16.94 -12.35
CA SER A 350 -35.73 -16.38 -12.41
C SER A 350 -36.34 -16.51 -13.80
N LYS A 351 -37.66 -16.64 -13.85
CA LYS A 351 -38.43 -16.53 -15.09
C LYS A 351 -38.67 -15.05 -15.42
N PRO A 352 -38.12 -14.49 -16.51
CA PRO A 352 -38.22 -13.06 -16.75
C PRO A 352 -39.62 -12.65 -17.23
N LEU A 353 -40.11 -11.53 -16.72
CA LEU A 353 -41.37 -10.91 -17.11
C LEU A 353 -41.16 -10.08 -18.39
N TYR A 354 -41.80 -10.50 -19.48
CA TYR A 354 -41.84 -9.74 -20.74
C TYR A 354 -42.91 -8.63 -20.70
N LYS A 355 -42.56 -7.43 -21.19
CA LYS A 355 -43.48 -6.30 -21.35
C LYS A 355 -43.49 -5.78 -22.79
N ASN A 356 -44.70 -5.59 -23.34
CA ASN A 356 -44.95 -5.07 -24.69
C ASN A 356 -44.73 -3.55 -24.85
N ALA A 357 -44.27 -2.85 -23.82
CA ALA A 357 -43.89 -1.44 -23.86
C ALA A 357 -42.81 -1.17 -22.82
N ILE A 358 -41.85 -0.30 -23.16
CA ILE A 358 -41.04 0.41 -22.16
C ILE A 358 -41.90 1.59 -21.65
N ALA A 359 -41.68 2.07 -20.43
CA ALA A 359 -42.46 3.17 -19.88
C ALA A 359 -42.37 4.44 -20.77
N GLY A 360 -43.48 4.78 -21.44
CA GLY A 360 -43.56 5.88 -22.41
C GLY A 360 -43.34 5.49 -23.88
N ASP A 361 -42.99 4.24 -24.20
CA ASP A 361 -42.71 3.79 -25.56
C ASP A 361 -43.37 2.43 -25.90
N ALA A 362 -44.36 2.47 -26.80
CA ALA A 362 -45.07 1.31 -27.32
C ALA A 362 -44.26 0.47 -28.34
N ARG A 363 -43.13 1.01 -28.83
CA ARG A 363 -42.17 0.33 -29.70
C ARG A 363 -41.01 -0.29 -28.91
N GLY A 364 -40.82 0.12 -27.65
CA GLY A 364 -39.91 -0.52 -26.72
C GLY A 364 -40.38 -1.90 -26.24
N ARG A 365 -39.45 -2.80 -25.94
CA ARG A 365 -39.70 -4.09 -25.27
C ARG A 365 -38.79 -4.27 -24.07
N GLU A 366 -39.31 -4.82 -22.98
CA GLU A 366 -38.55 -5.05 -21.75
C GLU A 366 -38.67 -6.53 -21.30
N TRP A 367 -37.55 -7.11 -20.86
CA TRP A 367 -37.51 -8.37 -20.12
C TRP A 367 -36.96 -8.09 -18.73
N VAL A 368 -37.72 -8.42 -17.69
CA VAL A 368 -37.36 -8.16 -16.28
C VAL A 368 -37.05 -9.47 -15.55
N PHE A 369 -35.81 -9.68 -15.11
CA PHE A 369 -35.41 -10.83 -14.30
C PHE A 369 -35.73 -10.62 -12.82
N GLY A 370 -35.29 -11.50 -11.91
CA GLY A 370 -35.66 -11.47 -10.49
C GLY A 370 -34.49 -11.12 -9.58
N ASN A 371 -34.77 -10.88 -8.30
CA ASN A 371 -33.78 -10.47 -7.30
C ASN A 371 -32.93 -11.66 -6.80
N THR A 372 -32.31 -12.42 -7.72
CA THR A 372 -31.29 -13.44 -7.45
C THR A 372 -30.38 -13.59 -8.65
N ALA A 373 -29.06 -13.73 -8.43
CA ALA A 373 -28.01 -14.05 -9.40
C ALA A 373 -28.49 -14.71 -10.72
N ASP A 374 -28.86 -13.97 -11.77
CA ASP A 374 -29.50 -14.51 -12.98
C ASP A 374 -28.57 -14.55 -14.20
N VAL A 375 -28.56 -15.70 -14.91
CA VAL A 375 -27.57 -15.98 -15.97
C VAL A 375 -28.19 -16.07 -17.37
N ALA A 376 -27.90 -15.08 -18.20
CA ALA A 376 -28.38 -14.93 -19.56
C ALA A 376 -27.26 -15.15 -20.62
N VAL A 377 -27.25 -16.31 -21.28
CA VAL A 377 -26.33 -16.60 -22.41
C VAL A 377 -27.02 -16.50 -23.78
N ILE A 378 -26.56 -15.58 -24.63
CA ILE A 378 -27.00 -15.39 -26.03
C ILE A 378 -25.83 -15.76 -26.97
N ARG A 379 -25.80 -16.99 -27.50
CA ARG A 379 -24.74 -17.52 -28.39
C ARG A 379 -24.73 -16.93 -29.84
N SER A 380 -25.13 -15.68 -30.00
CA SER A 380 -25.21 -15.01 -31.31
C SER A 380 -25.19 -13.49 -31.12
N SER A 381 -25.46 -12.72 -32.17
CA SER A 381 -25.60 -11.25 -32.06
C SER A 381 -26.98 -10.87 -31.50
N LEU A 382 -27.01 -9.86 -30.61
CA LEU A 382 -28.20 -9.23 -30.04
C LEU A 382 -28.35 -7.83 -30.65
N GLY A 383 -29.19 -7.63 -31.67
CA GLY A 383 -29.40 -6.27 -32.22
C GLY A 383 -30.07 -6.09 -33.58
N TYR A 384 -30.32 -7.17 -34.32
CA TYR A 384 -30.82 -7.10 -35.70
C TYR A 384 -32.26 -7.60 -35.83
N MET A 385 -33.12 -6.86 -36.55
CA MET A 385 -34.53 -7.18 -36.76
C MET A 385 -34.93 -7.23 -38.25
N ASN A 386 -35.47 -8.36 -38.69
CA ASN A 386 -36.13 -8.52 -39.99
C ASN A 386 -37.39 -7.62 -40.07
N GLY A 387 -37.80 -7.26 -41.29
CA GLY A 387 -38.98 -6.39 -41.53
C GLY A 387 -40.33 -6.93 -41.04
N ASP A 388 -40.41 -8.17 -40.55
CA ASP A 388 -41.61 -8.79 -39.96
C ASP A 388 -41.70 -8.60 -38.43
N SER A 389 -40.68 -8.05 -37.78
CA SER A 389 -40.64 -7.83 -36.32
C SER A 389 -41.67 -6.81 -35.81
N GLY A 390 -42.34 -6.11 -36.72
CA GLY A 390 -43.23 -4.99 -36.41
C GLY A 390 -42.46 -3.72 -36.08
N ASP A 391 -43.20 -2.76 -35.52
CA ASP A 391 -42.79 -1.37 -35.28
C ASP A 391 -41.70 -1.17 -34.20
N ILE A 392 -41.08 -2.25 -33.71
CA ILE A 392 -40.12 -2.23 -32.60
C ILE A 392 -38.84 -1.51 -33.03
N ASP A 393 -38.31 -0.62 -32.17
CA ASP A 393 -36.99 -0.02 -32.35
C ASP A 393 -36.16 0.13 -31.07
N GLN A 394 -36.70 -0.20 -29.89
CA GLN A 394 -35.96 -0.24 -28.62
C GLN A 394 -36.12 -1.57 -27.86
N MET A 395 -35.05 -2.00 -27.18
CA MET A 395 -35.04 -3.18 -26.33
C MET A 395 -34.35 -2.87 -24.99
N LYS A 396 -34.90 -3.39 -23.88
CA LYS A 396 -34.28 -3.38 -22.56
C LYS A 396 -34.21 -4.78 -21.94
N LEU A 397 -33.04 -5.14 -21.41
CA LEU A 397 -32.90 -6.16 -20.38
C LEU A 397 -32.81 -5.46 -19.02
N SER A 398 -33.61 -5.90 -18.07
CA SER A 398 -33.70 -5.37 -16.71
C SER A 398 -33.48 -6.51 -15.72
N PHE A 399 -32.23 -6.77 -15.39
CA PHE A 399 -31.87 -7.60 -14.25
C PHE A 399 -32.17 -6.83 -12.94
N LYS A 400 -31.99 -7.45 -11.77
CA LYS A 400 -32.40 -6.92 -10.46
C LYS A 400 -31.34 -7.31 -9.43
N ASP A 401 -31.53 -6.94 -8.16
CA ASP A 401 -30.54 -7.15 -7.10
C ASP A 401 -30.10 -8.63 -7.03
N GLY A 402 -28.81 -8.89 -7.30
CA GLY A 402 -28.28 -10.19 -7.68
C GLY A 402 -26.81 -10.09 -8.11
N ASN A 403 -26.15 -11.23 -8.31
CA ASN A 403 -24.82 -11.28 -8.94
C ASN A 403 -25.04 -11.93 -10.32
N ASP A 404 -25.33 -11.12 -11.32
CA ASP A 404 -25.95 -11.54 -12.58
C ASP A 404 -24.93 -11.64 -13.72
N MET A 405 -25.25 -12.39 -14.77
CA MET A 405 -24.34 -12.62 -15.91
C MET A 405 -25.04 -12.53 -17.26
N LEU A 406 -24.67 -11.55 -18.08
CA LEU A 406 -25.08 -11.45 -19.48
C LEU A 406 -23.89 -11.79 -20.41
N LEU A 407 -23.95 -12.93 -21.10
CA LEU A 407 -22.93 -13.36 -22.05
C LEU A 407 -23.47 -13.29 -23.49
N ILE A 408 -22.82 -12.51 -24.36
CA ILE A 408 -23.16 -12.34 -25.79
C ILE A 408 -22.06 -12.99 -26.65
N GLY A 409 -22.47 -13.87 -27.56
CA GLY A 409 -21.62 -14.67 -28.44
C GLY A 409 -20.87 -13.81 -29.45
N ASN A 410 -21.62 -13.03 -30.23
CA ASN A 410 -21.09 -12.12 -31.24
C ASN A 410 -21.41 -10.67 -30.83
N ASP A 411 -22.06 -9.89 -31.69
CA ASP A 411 -22.28 -8.46 -31.48
C ASP A 411 -23.44 -8.13 -30.54
N MET A 412 -23.36 -6.97 -29.89
CA MET A 412 -24.43 -6.38 -29.11
C MET A 412 -24.73 -4.98 -29.65
N GLY A 413 -25.97 -4.77 -30.10
CA GLY A 413 -26.42 -3.54 -30.77
C GLY A 413 -26.16 -3.55 -32.27
N THR A 414 -25.72 -2.43 -32.83
CA THR A 414 -25.69 -2.16 -34.28
C THR A 414 -24.42 -2.66 -34.98
N GLY A 415 -23.96 -3.85 -34.59
CA GLY A 415 -22.78 -4.54 -35.12
C GLY A 415 -22.97 -5.19 -36.50
N TYR A 416 -21.87 -5.68 -37.05
CA TYR A 416 -21.67 -6.02 -38.46
C TYR A 416 -22.54 -7.19 -38.96
N VAL A 417 -23.59 -6.91 -39.74
CA VAL A 417 -24.31 -7.94 -40.51
C VAL A 417 -24.64 -7.49 -41.93
N ASN A 418 -23.95 -8.09 -42.91
CA ASN A 418 -24.15 -7.94 -44.36
C ASN A 418 -25.46 -8.59 -44.88
N TYR A 419 -26.49 -8.68 -44.04
CA TYR A 419 -27.81 -9.21 -44.41
C TYR A 419 -28.65 -8.08 -45.00
N SER A 420 -28.78 -8.07 -46.33
CA SER A 420 -29.64 -7.15 -47.06
C SER A 420 -31.12 -7.34 -46.68
N GLY A 421 -31.73 -6.37 -46.00
CA GLY A 421 -33.20 -6.27 -45.86
C GLY A 421 -33.79 -6.16 -44.44
N GLY A 422 -32.98 -6.14 -43.38
CA GLY A 422 -33.46 -5.86 -42.02
C GLY A 422 -33.36 -4.38 -41.62
N GLN A 423 -33.80 -4.07 -40.41
CA GLN A 423 -33.57 -2.81 -39.70
C GLN A 423 -32.77 -3.10 -38.41
N PRO A 424 -31.75 -2.30 -38.08
CA PRO A 424 -31.08 -2.40 -36.79
C PRO A 424 -32.00 -1.89 -35.66
N LEU A 425 -31.88 -2.45 -34.46
CA LEU A 425 -32.43 -1.83 -33.25
C LEU A 425 -31.80 -0.44 -33.07
N ARG A 426 -32.64 0.59 -32.83
CA ARG A 426 -32.16 1.96 -32.61
C ARG A 426 -31.54 2.17 -31.25
N LYS A 427 -31.94 1.38 -30.25
CA LYS A 427 -31.30 1.38 -28.94
C LYS A 427 -31.47 0.04 -28.22
N ILE A 428 -30.38 -0.45 -27.63
CA ILE A 428 -30.41 -1.50 -26.62
C ILE A 428 -30.07 -0.87 -25.28
N LYS A 429 -30.82 -1.25 -24.24
CA LYS A 429 -30.54 -0.94 -22.85
C LYS A 429 -30.26 -2.22 -22.07
N VAL A 430 -29.26 -2.18 -21.22
CA VAL A 430 -29.05 -3.15 -20.14
C VAL A 430 -28.97 -2.40 -18.82
N ASP A 431 -29.55 -3.00 -17.79
CA ASP A 431 -29.70 -2.54 -16.42
C ASP A 431 -29.45 -3.80 -15.59
N MET A 432 -28.24 -3.96 -15.03
CA MET A 432 -27.83 -5.20 -14.35
C MET A 432 -28.37 -5.24 -12.90
N GLY A 433 -28.25 -4.15 -12.15
CA GLY A 433 -29.04 -3.93 -10.94
C GLY A 433 -28.22 -3.51 -9.74
N ALA A 434 -27.91 -4.46 -8.85
CA ALA A 434 -27.10 -4.23 -7.65
C ALA A 434 -26.60 -5.56 -7.07
N GLY A 435 -25.30 -5.65 -6.85
CA GLY A 435 -24.54 -6.88 -6.61
C GLY A 435 -23.46 -7.05 -7.67
N ASN A 436 -22.73 -8.16 -7.67
CA ASN A 436 -21.52 -8.29 -8.50
C ASN A 436 -21.85 -8.86 -9.89
N ASP A 437 -21.94 -8.00 -10.89
CA ASP A 437 -22.48 -8.32 -12.21
C ASP A 437 -21.40 -8.49 -13.30
N VAL A 438 -21.70 -9.28 -14.34
CA VAL A 438 -20.78 -9.52 -15.46
C VAL A 438 -21.48 -9.39 -16.82
N LEU A 439 -20.92 -8.55 -17.69
CA LEU A 439 -21.28 -8.45 -19.10
C LEU A 439 -20.11 -8.88 -19.98
N LEU A 440 -20.25 -9.99 -20.72
CA LEU A 440 -19.25 -10.46 -21.69
C LEU A 440 -19.79 -10.30 -23.12
N VAL A 441 -19.03 -9.68 -24.02
CA VAL A 441 -19.39 -9.56 -25.45
C VAL A 441 -18.28 -10.13 -26.34
N GLY A 442 -18.67 -10.85 -27.39
CA GLY A 442 -17.75 -11.55 -28.29
C GLY A 442 -17.26 -12.89 -27.74
N GLN A 443 -18.06 -13.60 -26.92
CA GLN A 443 -17.70 -14.90 -26.31
C GLN A 443 -17.06 -15.89 -27.31
N ASP A 444 -17.57 -15.90 -28.55
CA ASP A 444 -17.24 -16.79 -29.68
C ASP A 444 -15.86 -16.51 -30.32
N ASN A 445 -15.01 -15.68 -29.72
CA ASN A 445 -13.66 -15.35 -30.22
C ASN A 445 -12.58 -16.36 -29.76
N GLU A 446 -12.11 -17.22 -30.68
CA GLU A 446 -11.06 -18.23 -30.44
C GLU A 446 -9.65 -17.68 -30.13
N HIS A 447 -9.40 -16.38 -30.25
CA HIS A 447 -8.08 -15.81 -29.96
C HIS A 447 -7.90 -15.47 -28.48
N TYR A 448 -8.97 -15.38 -27.68
CA TYR A 448 -8.91 -14.88 -26.30
C TYR A 448 -9.70 -15.73 -25.31
N HIS A 449 -9.08 -16.01 -24.16
CA HIS A 449 -9.71 -16.65 -23.01
C HIS A 449 -10.04 -15.64 -21.91
N VAL A 450 -11.28 -15.67 -21.40
CA VAL A 450 -11.63 -15.11 -20.09
C VAL A 450 -11.06 -16.01 -19.00
N ILE A 451 -10.34 -15.43 -18.07
CA ILE A 451 -9.78 -16.10 -16.88
C ILE A 451 -10.27 -15.40 -15.61
N GLN A 452 -10.29 -16.15 -14.52
CA GLN A 452 -10.58 -15.64 -13.18
C GLN A 452 -9.32 -15.77 -12.31
N HIS A 453 -9.00 -14.73 -11.53
CA HIS A 453 -7.96 -14.82 -10.50
C HIS A 453 -8.53 -15.48 -9.24
N LYS A 454 -7.92 -16.58 -8.78
CA LYS A 454 -8.44 -17.45 -7.72
C LYS A 454 -8.53 -16.77 -6.35
N ALA A 455 -7.77 -15.70 -6.12
CA ALA A 455 -7.72 -15.01 -4.84
C ALA A 455 -8.76 -13.88 -4.75
N SER A 456 -8.82 -13.01 -5.76
CA SER A 456 -9.74 -11.86 -5.80
C SER A 456 -11.09 -12.16 -6.46
N GLY A 457 -11.24 -13.29 -7.16
CA GLY A 457 -12.46 -13.62 -7.92
C GLY A 457 -12.66 -12.81 -9.19
N THR A 458 -11.81 -11.81 -9.44
CA THR A 458 -11.86 -10.86 -10.57
C THR A 458 -11.58 -11.54 -11.91
N PHE A 459 -12.29 -11.14 -12.96
CA PHE A 459 -12.04 -11.59 -14.33
C PHE A 459 -10.99 -10.74 -15.09
N ASP A 460 -10.39 -11.34 -16.12
CA ASP A 460 -9.44 -10.72 -17.06
C ASP A 460 -9.50 -11.46 -18.43
N ILE A 461 -8.97 -10.85 -19.49
CA ILE A 461 -8.95 -11.41 -20.86
C ILE A 461 -7.50 -11.58 -21.36
N VAL A 462 -7.08 -12.83 -21.59
CA VAL A 462 -5.74 -13.15 -22.11
C VAL A 462 -5.79 -13.80 -23.48
N HIS A 463 -4.80 -13.53 -24.33
CA HIS A 463 -4.64 -14.22 -25.61
C HIS A 463 -4.43 -15.73 -25.40
N ARG A 464 -4.95 -16.58 -26.29
CA ARG A 464 -4.97 -18.05 -26.17
C ARG A 464 -3.58 -18.70 -25.99
N SER A 465 -2.52 -18.02 -26.41
CA SER A 465 -1.13 -18.48 -26.31
C SER A 465 -0.43 -18.04 -25.02
N THR A 466 -1.06 -17.20 -24.20
CA THR A 466 -0.52 -16.75 -22.92
C THR A 466 -0.58 -17.89 -21.91
N ASN A 467 0.57 -18.25 -21.34
CA ASN A 467 0.63 -19.23 -20.26
C ASN A 467 0.05 -18.62 -18.98
N ILE A 468 -1.09 -19.13 -18.51
CA ILE A 468 -1.77 -18.60 -17.33
C ILE A 468 -1.11 -19.09 -16.04
N GLY A 469 -0.92 -18.18 -15.08
CA GLY A 469 -0.28 -18.50 -13.80
C GLY A 469 -1.11 -19.45 -12.93
N ASN A 470 -0.47 -20.13 -11.99
CA ASN A 470 -1.14 -21.04 -11.05
C ASN A 470 -2.24 -20.34 -10.23
N ASP A 471 -2.18 -19.02 -10.08
CA ASP A 471 -3.15 -18.20 -9.36
C ASP A 471 -4.42 -17.90 -10.19
N PHE A 472 -4.50 -18.33 -11.45
CA PHE A 472 -5.63 -18.12 -12.36
C PHE A 472 -6.33 -19.43 -12.77
N VAL A 473 -7.56 -19.33 -13.25
CA VAL A 473 -8.36 -20.44 -13.82
C VAL A 473 -9.10 -19.96 -15.08
N ARG A 474 -9.17 -20.80 -16.13
CA ARG A 474 -10.02 -20.56 -17.31
C ARG A 474 -11.47 -20.89 -16.95
N ILE A 475 -12.40 -19.97 -17.22
CA ILE A 475 -13.83 -20.28 -17.12
C ILE A 475 -14.28 -20.83 -18.47
N ASP A 476 -14.20 -22.14 -18.67
CA ASP A 476 -14.47 -22.78 -19.98
C ASP A 476 -15.85 -22.40 -20.54
N LYS A 477 -16.85 -22.21 -19.68
CA LYS A 477 -18.21 -21.81 -20.08
C LYS A 477 -18.31 -20.40 -20.68
N MET A 478 -17.36 -19.51 -20.38
CA MET A 478 -17.22 -18.17 -20.97
C MET A 478 -16.32 -18.15 -22.22
N ASN A 479 -15.81 -19.32 -22.65
CA ASN A 479 -14.80 -19.41 -23.69
C ASN A 479 -15.22 -20.36 -24.81
N ASN A 480 -15.91 -19.78 -25.79
CA ASN A 480 -16.27 -20.45 -27.02
C ASN A 480 -15.13 -20.25 -28.05
N ASP A 481 -14.42 -21.33 -28.35
CA ASP A 481 -13.30 -21.33 -29.30
C ASP A 481 -13.82 -21.40 -30.75
N ALA A 482 -14.58 -20.38 -31.17
CA ALA A 482 -15.14 -20.21 -32.52
C ALA A 482 -14.45 -19.07 -33.30
N TRP A 483 -14.77 -18.91 -34.58
CA TRP A 483 -14.07 -17.97 -35.46
C TRP A 483 -14.59 -16.52 -35.39
N TYR A 484 -15.66 -16.26 -34.62
CA TYR A 484 -16.44 -15.02 -34.70
C TYR A 484 -16.34 -14.24 -33.39
N GLY A 485 -15.63 -13.10 -33.43
CA GLY A 485 -15.67 -12.16 -32.31
C GLY A 485 -16.91 -11.26 -32.37
N GLY A 486 -16.98 -10.30 -31.45
CA GLY A 486 -18.15 -9.43 -31.28
C GLY A 486 -17.82 -7.99 -30.93
N GLN A 487 -18.71 -7.09 -31.34
CA GLN A 487 -18.66 -5.65 -31.05
C GLN A 487 -19.79 -5.27 -30.10
N MET A 488 -19.56 -4.34 -29.17
CA MET A 488 -20.66 -3.60 -28.52
C MET A 488 -20.87 -2.28 -29.28
N ARG A 489 -22.06 -1.99 -29.81
CA ARG A 489 -22.30 -0.76 -30.59
C ARG A 489 -23.69 -0.13 -30.44
N ASN A 490 -23.75 1.16 -30.08
CA ASN A 490 -25.00 1.90 -29.84
C ASN A 490 -25.87 1.23 -28.75
N VAL A 491 -25.22 0.85 -27.65
CA VAL A 491 -25.79 0.26 -26.44
C VAL A 491 -25.69 1.25 -25.28
N GLU A 492 -26.73 1.30 -24.45
CA GLU A 492 -26.70 1.94 -23.13
C GLU A 492 -26.64 0.84 -22.06
N VAL A 493 -25.57 0.78 -21.28
CA VAL A 493 -25.39 -0.18 -20.17
C VAL A 493 -25.36 0.58 -18.86
N HIS A 494 -26.12 0.09 -17.88
CA HIS A 494 -25.95 0.41 -16.46
C HIS A 494 -25.62 -0.91 -15.78
N MET A 495 -24.50 -0.98 -15.06
CA MET A 495 -24.18 -2.13 -14.22
C MET A 495 -24.94 -1.97 -12.89
N GLY A 496 -24.39 -1.32 -11.86
CA GLY A 496 -25.18 -1.01 -10.67
C GLY A 496 -24.43 -0.45 -9.46
N ASP A 497 -24.89 -0.86 -8.28
CA ASP A 497 -24.12 -0.78 -7.04
C ASP A 497 -23.52 -2.18 -6.76
N GLY A 498 -22.24 -2.37 -7.04
CA GLY A 498 -21.52 -3.64 -6.91
C GLY A 498 -20.15 -3.62 -7.60
N ASN A 499 -19.38 -4.70 -7.50
CA ASN A 499 -18.04 -4.77 -8.11
C ASN A 499 -18.12 -5.46 -9.48
N ASP A 500 -18.42 -4.67 -10.52
CA ASP A 500 -18.90 -5.20 -11.80
C ASP A 500 -17.79 -5.41 -12.84
N ALA A 501 -18.05 -6.28 -13.83
CA ALA A 501 -17.09 -6.59 -14.88
C ALA A 501 -17.71 -6.61 -16.29
N ILE A 502 -17.36 -5.61 -17.11
CA ILE A 502 -17.61 -5.58 -18.55
C ILE A 502 -16.35 -6.09 -19.29
N LEU A 503 -16.51 -7.14 -20.09
CA LEU A 503 -15.44 -7.84 -20.81
C LEU A 503 -15.76 -7.87 -22.32
N LEU A 504 -14.92 -7.25 -23.14
CA LEU A 504 -15.10 -7.18 -24.60
C LEU A 504 -13.96 -7.92 -25.31
N LYS A 505 -14.24 -9.07 -25.93
CA LYS A 505 -13.22 -9.85 -26.66
C LYS A 505 -12.81 -9.25 -28.02
N GLY A 506 -13.56 -8.29 -28.55
CA GLY A 506 -13.32 -7.70 -29.88
C GLY A 506 -13.49 -8.70 -31.03
N VAL A 507 -13.07 -8.31 -32.25
CA VAL A 507 -13.32 -9.07 -33.49
C VAL A 507 -12.04 -9.66 -34.09
N ALA A 508 -12.02 -10.99 -34.25
CA ALA A 508 -10.86 -11.76 -34.73
C ALA A 508 -10.39 -11.44 -36.17
N ASN A 509 -11.30 -11.03 -37.07
CA ASN A 509 -10.97 -10.64 -38.44
C ASN A 509 -11.57 -9.27 -38.75
N ALA A 510 -10.71 -8.26 -38.83
CA ALA A 510 -11.11 -6.87 -39.02
C ALA A 510 -11.53 -6.59 -40.48
N GLY A 511 -12.66 -5.91 -40.64
CA GLY A 511 -12.98 -5.16 -41.85
C GLY A 511 -12.68 -3.67 -41.67
N ALA A 512 -13.03 -2.85 -42.65
CA ALA A 512 -13.35 -1.46 -42.34
C ALA A 512 -14.61 -1.43 -41.44
N ASP A 513 -14.65 -0.49 -40.50
CA ASP A 513 -15.76 -0.33 -39.54
C ASP A 513 -16.02 -1.51 -38.58
N THR A 514 -14.96 -2.18 -38.13
CA THR A 514 -15.02 -3.14 -37.00
C THR A 514 -14.24 -2.63 -35.78
N TYR A 515 -14.88 -2.61 -34.61
CA TYR A 515 -14.37 -2.05 -33.34
C TYR A 515 -14.81 -2.92 -32.16
N ALA A 516 -14.16 -2.86 -30.98
CA ALA A 516 -14.65 -3.58 -29.80
C ALA A 516 -15.81 -2.86 -29.11
N SER A 517 -15.72 -1.53 -29.01
CA SER A 517 -16.78 -0.65 -28.51
C SER A 517 -16.92 0.56 -29.44
N ALA A 518 -18.15 0.89 -29.87
CA ALA A 518 -18.45 2.06 -30.68
C ALA A 518 -19.78 2.71 -30.25
N ASP A 519 -19.86 4.04 -30.22
CA ASP A 519 -21.11 4.80 -30.03
C ASP A 519 -21.92 4.45 -28.74
N ASN A 520 -21.26 3.90 -27.72
CA ASN A 520 -21.93 3.37 -26.51
C ASN A 520 -22.02 4.41 -25.38
N ILE A 521 -22.90 4.13 -24.42
CA ILE A 521 -22.94 4.78 -23.11
C ILE A 521 -22.88 3.68 -22.04
N VAL A 522 -21.94 3.78 -21.11
CA VAL A 522 -21.72 2.82 -20.03
C VAL A 522 -21.69 3.57 -18.71
N TYR A 523 -22.54 3.16 -17.78
CA TYR A 523 -22.48 3.54 -16.37
C TYR A 523 -22.03 2.30 -15.60
N LEU A 524 -20.87 2.40 -14.94
CA LEU A 524 -20.36 1.36 -14.06
C LEU A 524 -21.11 1.43 -12.73
N GLY A 525 -21.07 2.58 -12.07
CA GLY A 525 -21.78 2.84 -10.81
C GLY A 525 -20.84 2.72 -9.60
N ASN A 526 -21.35 2.32 -8.43
CA ASN A 526 -20.55 2.31 -7.19
C ASN A 526 -19.98 0.90 -6.91
N GLY A 527 -18.69 0.83 -6.60
CA GLY A 527 -17.94 -0.42 -6.38
C GLY A 527 -16.66 -0.44 -7.21
N ASP A 528 -15.84 -1.47 -7.05
CA ASP A 528 -14.51 -1.56 -7.69
C ASP A 528 -14.62 -2.21 -9.10
N ASN A 529 -15.13 -1.45 -10.08
CA ASN A 529 -15.60 -1.98 -11.36
C ASN A 529 -14.49 -2.19 -12.38
N ARG A 530 -14.82 -2.93 -13.45
CA ARG A 530 -13.87 -3.34 -14.49
C ARG A 530 -14.45 -3.17 -15.89
N PHE A 531 -13.76 -2.43 -16.75
CA PHE A 531 -14.01 -2.40 -18.19
C PHE A 531 -12.76 -2.90 -18.92
N ILE A 532 -12.79 -4.14 -19.41
CA ILE A 532 -11.63 -4.83 -19.97
C ILE A 532 -11.88 -5.19 -21.44
N VAL A 533 -11.07 -4.63 -22.33
CA VAL A 533 -11.02 -5.00 -23.75
C VAL A 533 -9.79 -5.87 -24.01
N ALA A 534 -9.98 -6.96 -24.75
CA ALA A 534 -8.93 -7.88 -25.13
C ALA A 534 -7.72 -7.18 -25.77
N ASP A 535 -6.51 -7.53 -25.33
CA ASP A 535 -5.27 -6.94 -25.87
C ASP A 535 -4.96 -7.46 -27.28
N GLY A 536 -5.58 -6.83 -28.28
CA GLY A 536 -5.38 -7.10 -29.71
C GLY A 536 -4.95 -5.85 -30.48
N ASP A 537 -4.42 -6.07 -31.67
CA ASP A 537 -3.85 -5.02 -32.52
C ASP A 537 -4.80 -4.65 -33.68
N GLY A 538 -4.75 -3.38 -34.12
CA GLY A 538 -5.63 -2.83 -35.16
C GLY A 538 -6.84 -2.06 -34.61
N GLU A 539 -7.83 -1.75 -35.47
CA GLU A 539 -9.05 -1.03 -35.06
C GLU A 539 -10.10 -1.95 -34.41
N ALA A 540 -10.09 -3.26 -34.71
CA ALA A 540 -11.08 -4.24 -34.21
C ALA A 540 -11.10 -4.48 -32.70
N TYR A 541 -10.12 -3.93 -31.98
CA TYR A 541 -10.01 -3.97 -30.52
C TYR A 541 -10.08 -2.57 -29.88
N SER A 542 -10.40 -1.53 -30.68
CA SER A 542 -10.51 -0.15 -30.19
C SER A 542 -11.85 0.15 -29.51
N VAL A 543 -11.80 1.11 -28.58
CA VAL A 543 -12.95 1.79 -27.97
C VAL A 543 -13.08 3.16 -28.61
N ARG A 544 -14.25 3.44 -29.19
CA ARG A 544 -14.51 4.62 -30.03
C ARG A 544 -15.82 5.29 -29.68
N SER A 545 -15.84 6.62 -29.68
CA SER A 545 -17.04 7.45 -29.48
C SER A 545 -17.93 6.97 -28.31
N THR A 546 -17.30 6.37 -27.29
CA THR A 546 -17.94 5.66 -26.19
C THR A 546 -17.84 6.54 -24.95
N ASN A 547 -18.93 6.65 -24.20
CA ASN A 547 -18.96 7.33 -22.91
C ASN A 547 -18.92 6.28 -21.80
N ILE A 548 -17.97 6.38 -20.88
CA ILE A 548 -17.87 5.52 -19.69
C ILE A 548 -17.90 6.42 -18.45
N TYR A 549 -18.79 6.09 -17.52
CA TYR A 549 -19.00 6.82 -16.26
C TYR A 549 -18.78 5.89 -15.08
N GLY A 550 -17.78 6.19 -14.25
CA GLY A 550 -17.53 5.54 -12.96
C GLY A 550 -18.42 6.10 -11.85
N GLY A 551 -18.20 5.61 -10.62
CA GLY A 551 -18.89 6.07 -9.41
C GLY A 551 -17.92 6.19 -8.23
N ASN A 552 -18.25 5.59 -7.09
CA ASN A 552 -17.35 5.54 -5.93
C ASN A 552 -16.82 4.11 -5.74
N GLY A 553 -15.49 3.91 -5.85
CA GLY A 553 -14.80 2.62 -5.81
C GLY A 553 -13.48 2.67 -6.57
N ASP A 554 -12.58 1.69 -6.40
CA ASP A 554 -11.28 1.67 -7.09
C ASP A 554 -11.41 1.07 -8.53
N ASP A 555 -11.91 1.84 -9.49
CA ASP A 555 -12.28 1.40 -10.86
C ASP A 555 -11.05 1.03 -11.74
N LEU A 556 -11.23 0.07 -12.67
CA LEU A 556 -10.18 -0.44 -13.58
C LEU A 556 -10.63 -0.48 -15.04
N ILE A 557 -10.02 0.38 -15.86
CA ILE A 557 -10.25 0.47 -17.31
C ILE A 557 -9.01 -0.03 -18.07
N ILE A 558 -9.16 -1.10 -18.86
CA ILE A 558 -8.10 -1.68 -19.70
C ILE A 558 -8.58 -1.83 -21.14
N GLY A 559 -7.74 -1.48 -22.11
CA GLY A 559 -7.95 -1.82 -23.51
C GLY A 559 -6.78 -1.41 -24.39
N PRO A 560 -6.62 -1.97 -25.61
CA PRO A 560 -5.43 -1.67 -26.41
C PRO A 560 -5.49 -0.28 -27.06
N THR A 561 -6.66 0.32 -27.28
CA THR A 561 -6.78 1.65 -27.92
C THR A 561 -8.09 2.34 -27.55
N PHE A 562 -8.01 3.58 -27.07
CA PHE A 562 -9.16 4.45 -26.82
C PHE A 562 -9.02 5.70 -27.69
N GLU A 563 -10.00 5.96 -28.57
CA GLU A 563 -9.88 7.02 -29.57
C GLU A 563 -11.21 7.63 -30.04
N LYS A 564 -11.13 8.66 -30.89
CA LYS A 564 -12.21 9.24 -31.71
C LYS A 564 -13.47 9.60 -30.91
N GLY A 565 -13.37 10.63 -30.09
CA GLY A 565 -14.45 11.15 -29.24
C GLY A 565 -14.84 10.24 -28.08
N THR A 566 -13.98 9.31 -27.66
CA THR A 566 -14.19 8.51 -26.44
C THR A 566 -14.03 9.38 -25.20
N ASN A 567 -14.96 9.31 -24.27
CA ASN A 567 -14.99 10.09 -23.04
C ASN A 567 -15.14 9.18 -21.83
N ILE A 568 -14.17 9.19 -20.94
CA ILE A 568 -14.17 8.43 -19.69
C ILE A 568 -14.13 9.43 -18.54
N MET A 569 -15.07 9.31 -17.61
CA MET A 569 -15.17 10.14 -16.42
C MET A 569 -15.43 9.20 -15.25
N LEU A 570 -14.39 8.94 -14.46
CA LEU A 570 -14.51 8.17 -13.23
C LEU A 570 -14.85 9.13 -12.07
N GLY A 571 -14.77 8.69 -10.82
CA GLY A 571 -15.45 9.38 -9.71
C GLY A 571 -14.61 9.61 -8.47
N SER A 572 -14.73 8.75 -7.46
CA SER A 572 -13.83 8.80 -6.30
C SER A 572 -13.34 7.41 -5.91
N GLY A 573 -12.02 7.25 -5.85
CA GLY A 573 -11.39 5.94 -6.00
C GLY A 573 -9.90 6.05 -6.23
N ARG A 574 -9.25 4.91 -6.48
CA ARG A 574 -7.85 4.90 -6.93
C ARG A 574 -7.80 4.18 -8.25
N ASP A 575 -8.25 4.92 -9.23
CA ASP A 575 -8.72 4.44 -10.50
C ASP A 575 -7.54 4.21 -11.44
N LYS A 576 -7.73 3.26 -12.35
CA LYS A 576 -6.63 2.68 -13.13
C LYS A 576 -7.00 2.63 -14.60
N PHE A 577 -6.46 3.54 -15.39
CA PHE A 577 -6.64 3.55 -16.86
C PHE A 577 -5.36 3.10 -17.55
N ILE A 578 -5.41 1.95 -18.24
CA ILE A 578 -4.25 1.31 -18.86
C ILE A 578 -4.53 1.00 -20.33
N THR A 579 -3.74 1.59 -21.23
CA THR A 579 -3.85 1.36 -22.68
C THR A 579 -2.50 1.21 -23.38
N LYS A 580 -2.47 0.62 -24.58
CA LYS A 580 -1.34 0.79 -25.50
C LYS A 580 -1.37 2.18 -26.15
N ARG A 581 -2.54 2.62 -26.62
CA ARG A 581 -2.72 3.83 -27.44
C ARG A 581 -3.88 4.71 -26.97
N LEU A 582 -3.69 6.03 -27.06
CA LEU A 582 -4.69 7.06 -26.74
C LEU A 582 -4.64 8.16 -27.81
N GLY A 583 -5.78 8.66 -28.30
CA GLY A 583 -5.80 9.71 -29.34
C GLY A 583 -7.19 10.22 -29.68
N ASP A 584 -7.43 11.53 -29.63
CA ASP A 584 -8.78 12.13 -29.67
C ASP A 584 -9.75 11.45 -28.67
N ALA A 585 -9.34 11.41 -27.41
CA ALA A 585 -10.11 10.86 -26.30
C ALA A 585 -9.89 11.69 -25.03
N HIS A 586 -10.92 11.80 -24.20
CA HIS A 586 -10.90 12.52 -22.93
C HIS A 586 -11.01 11.54 -21.77
N ILE A 587 -10.05 11.58 -20.86
CA ILE A 587 -10.02 10.79 -19.63
C ILE A 587 -10.02 11.77 -18.46
N GLN A 588 -10.96 11.62 -17.54
CA GLN A 588 -10.98 12.26 -16.23
C GLN A 588 -11.03 11.12 -15.21
N MET A 589 -10.08 11.09 -14.28
CA MET A 589 -10.00 10.08 -13.23
C MET A 589 -10.89 10.50 -12.06
N GLY A 590 -10.43 11.31 -11.09
CA GLY A 590 -11.33 11.94 -10.13
C GLY A 590 -10.69 12.47 -8.85
N ASP A 591 -11.14 11.94 -7.72
CA ASP A 591 -10.66 12.21 -6.36
C ASP A 591 -10.10 10.92 -5.71
N ASP A 592 -9.09 11.05 -4.84
CA ASP A 592 -8.14 10.00 -4.35
C ASP A 592 -7.00 9.72 -5.37
N SER A 593 -6.05 8.82 -5.06
CA SER A 593 -4.75 8.74 -5.76
C SER A 593 -4.70 7.77 -6.97
N ASP A 594 -4.64 8.32 -8.18
CA ASP A 594 -4.91 7.61 -9.44
C ASP A 594 -3.67 7.11 -10.21
N TYR A 595 -3.90 6.18 -11.16
CA TYR A 595 -2.86 5.62 -12.03
C TYR A 595 -3.28 5.55 -13.51
N VAL A 596 -2.50 6.20 -14.37
CA VAL A 596 -2.67 6.17 -15.84
C VAL A 596 -1.41 5.64 -16.52
N GLU A 597 -1.55 4.68 -17.42
CA GLU A 597 -0.45 4.19 -18.28
C GLU A 597 -0.85 4.13 -19.76
N VAL A 598 -0.05 4.81 -20.61
CA VAL A 598 -0.13 4.70 -22.08
C VAL A 598 1.13 4.06 -22.63
N LYS A 599 1.10 2.73 -22.83
CA LYS A 599 2.27 1.86 -23.07
C LYS A 599 3.01 2.11 -24.39
N THR A 600 2.38 2.73 -25.40
CA THR A 600 3.06 3.08 -26.66
C THR A 600 2.85 4.54 -27.06
N SER A 601 1.63 4.97 -27.43
CA SER A 601 1.46 6.21 -28.21
C SER A 601 0.33 7.09 -27.73
N ILE A 602 0.60 8.40 -27.65
CA ILE A 602 -0.37 9.45 -27.32
C ILE A 602 -0.48 10.37 -28.56
N TYR A 603 -1.54 10.17 -29.34
CA TYR A 603 -1.80 10.92 -30.57
C TYR A 603 -2.56 12.23 -30.30
N ALA A 604 -2.62 13.10 -31.30
CA ALA A 604 -3.29 14.39 -31.23
C ALA A 604 -4.72 14.31 -30.65
N GLY A 605 -5.12 15.33 -29.88
CA GLY A 605 -6.45 15.43 -29.28
C GLY A 605 -6.66 14.59 -28.00
N ALA A 606 -5.70 13.74 -27.61
CA ALA A 606 -5.76 13.05 -26.32
C ALA A 606 -5.71 14.04 -25.14
N LYS A 607 -6.62 13.89 -24.19
CA LYS A 607 -6.71 14.68 -22.96
C LYS A 607 -6.82 13.75 -21.76
N VAL A 608 -6.01 13.99 -20.74
CA VAL A 608 -6.07 13.27 -19.46
C VAL A 608 -6.05 14.30 -18.33
N ASN A 609 -6.97 14.17 -17.40
CA ASN A 609 -6.99 14.86 -16.12
C ASN A 609 -7.02 13.78 -15.02
N LEU A 610 -6.09 13.83 -14.08
CA LEU A 610 -6.05 12.93 -12.92
C LEU A 610 -7.07 13.48 -11.89
N GLY A 611 -6.69 14.40 -11.02
CA GLY A 611 -7.67 15.31 -10.40
C GLY A 611 -7.29 15.86 -9.03
N SER A 612 -7.70 15.17 -7.97
CA SER A 612 -7.31 15.51 -6.59
C SER A 612 -6.76 14.31 -5.82
N GLY A 613 -5.42 14.22 -5.76
CA GLY A 613 -4.76 12.98 -5.39
C GLY A 613 -3.25 13.10 -5.15
N HIS A 614 -2.52 12.06 -5.55
CA HIS A 614 -1.06 11.91 -5.46
C HIS A 614 -0.63 10.99 -6.62
N ASP A 615 -0.86 11.49 -7.83
CA ASP A 615 -1.26 10.65 -8.95
C ASP A 615 -0.06 10.23 -9.82
N ILE A 616 -0.24 9.19 -10.63
CA ILE A 616 0.85 8.62 -11.42
C ILE A 616 0.44 8.53 -12.90
N PHE A 617 1.16 9.26 -13.76
CA PHE A 617 1.05 9.13 -15.21
C PHE A 617 2.30 8.44 -15.79
N VAL A 618 2.12 7.45 -16.65
CA VAL A 618 3.21 6.69 -17.27
C VAL A 618 3.12 6.74 -18.80
N GLN A 619 4.10 7.39 -19.43
CA GLN A 619 4.27 7.43 -20.89
C GLN A 619 5.22 6.31 -21.33
N GLY A 620 4.77 5.43 -22.22
CA GLY A 620 5.42 4.14 -22.53
C GLY A 620 6.53 4.15 -23.59
N VAL A 621 6.27 4.57 -24.85
CA VAL A 621 7.27 5.09 -25.83
C VAL A 621 6.70 5.52 -27.18
N TRP A 622 6.42 6.81 -27.33
CA TRP A 622 6.76 7.64 -28.50
C TRP A 622 6.67 9.11 -28.07
N LYS A 623 6.85 10.07 -29.00
CA LYS A 623 6.45 11.47 -28.76
C LYS A 623 4.95 11.53 -28.41
N SER A 624 4.56 12.44 -27.53
CA SER A 624 3.20 13.00 -27.59
C SER A 624 3.10 13.89 -28.84
N GLU A 625 2.02 13.73 -29.60
CA GLU A 625 1.77 14.57 -30.77
C GLU A 625 1.22 15.95 -30.39
N SER A 626 1.14 16.87 -31.35
CA SER A 626 0.60 18.21 -31.11
C SER A 626 -0.85 18.16 -30.61
N ALA A 627 -1.19 19.04 -29.66
CA ALA A 627 -2.52 19.14 -29.05
C ALA A 627 -2.94 17.93 -28.19
N THR A 628 -1.99 17.27 -27.53
CA THR A 628 -2.23 16.45 -26.33
C THR A 628 -2.24 17.33 -25.08
N SER A 629 -3.02 17.00 -24.06
CA SER A 629 -2.99 17.66 -22.74
C SER A 629 -3.04 16.63 -21.62
N ILE A 630 -2.12 16.71 -20.66
CA ILE A 630 -2.08 15.84 -19.48
C ILE A 630 -2.00 16.72 -18.24
N ASP A 631 -2.92 16.52 -17.30
CA ASP A 631 -3.12 17.36 -16.13
C ASP A 631 -3.12 16.47 -14.88
N GLY A 632 -2.18 16.69 -13.95
CA GLY A 632 -2.25 16.04 -12.63
C GLY A 632 -3.35 16.63 -11.75
N GLY A 633 -3.66 17.91 -11.94
CA GLY A 633 -4.71 18.60 -11.19
C GLY A 633 -4.17 19.22 -9.90
N SER A 634 -4.28 18.50 -8.78
CA SER A 634 -3.94 19.00 -7.44
C SER A 634 -3.46 17.89 -6.50
N GLY A 635 -2.28 18.09 -5.91
CA GLY A 635 -1.64 17.06 -5.12
C GLY A 635 -0.12 17.15 -5.13
N ILE A 636 0.54 15.99 -5.28
CA ILE A 636 1.99 15.89 -5.43
C ILE A 636 2.30 14.78 -6.45
N ASP A 637 2.14 15.14 -7.71
CA ASP A 637 1.85 14.18 -8.78
C ASP A 637 3.10 13.80 -9.57
N HIS A 638 3.04 12.62 -10.19
CA HIS A 638 4.21 11.89 -10.64
C HIS A 638 4.13 11.45 -12.10
N TYR A 639 4.83 12.19 -12.96
CA TYR A 639 5.00 11.85 -14.37
C TYR A 639 6.22 10.94 -14.58
N ILE A 640 6.02 9.79 -15.21
CA ILE A 640 7.07 8.81 -15.52
C ILE A 640 7.29 8.79 -17.04
N VAL A 641 8.43 9.35 -17.48
CA VAL A 641 8.87 9.35 -18.88
C VAL A 641 9.64 8.04 -19.14
N ASN A 642 8.94 6.98 -19.56
CA ASN A 642 9.57 5.70 -19.82
C ASN A 642 10.18 5.65 -21.23
N GLY A 643 11.51 5.66 -21.31
CA GLY A 643 12.24 5.46 -22.56
C GLY A 643 12.29 4.00 -23.01
N ALA A 644 12.58 3.78 -24.29
CA ALA A 644 13.00 2.47 -24.78
C ALA A 644 14.50 2.27 -24.53
N THR A 645 14.95 1.02 -24.62
CA THR A 645 16.38 0.66 -24.67
C THR A 645 16.99 0.86 -26.07
N GLY A 646 16.16 1.07 -27.10
CA GLY A 646 16.55 1.28 -28.49
C GLY A 646 17.07 2.70 -28.80
N PHE A 647 17.05 3.09 -30.08
CA PHE A 647 17.65 4.36 -30.55
C PHE A 647 16.78 5.61 -30.32
N ASN A 648 15.48 5.45 -30.10
CA ASN A 648 14.54 6.57 -29.95
C ASN A 648 14.41 6.96 -28.47
N TYR A 649 14.34 8.27 -28.21
CA TYR A 649 14.05 8.80 -26.88
C TYR A 649 12.53 8.86 -26.64
N ALA A 650 12.08 8.54 -25.43
CA ALA A 650 10.82 9.08 -24.95
C ALA A 650 10.96 10.58 -24.71
N GLN A 651 9.94 11.34 -25.09
CA GLN A 651 9.98 12.78 -25.20
C GLN A 651 8.68 13.36 -24.64
N ALA A 652 8.83 14.26 -23.67
CA ALA A 652 7.75 14.95 -22.98
C ALA A 652 8.15 16.40 -22.68
N SER A 653 7.17 17.26 -22.47
CA SER A 653 7.40 18.68 -22.15
C SER A 653 6.27 19.26 -21.33
N THR A 654 6.59 20.27 -20.53
CA THR A 654 5.63 21.21 -19.91
C THR A 654 4.70 21.89 -20.93
N ALA A 655 5.03 21.82 -22.23
CA ALA A 655 4.14 22.24 -23.30
C ALA A 655 2.80 21.49 -23.35
N ASN A 656 2.81 20.21 -22.95
CA ASN A 656 1.69 19.27 -23.06
C ASN A 656 1.29 18.67 -21.70
N ILE A 657 2.04 18.95 -20.62
CA ILE A 657 1.77 18.44 -19.27
C ILE A 657 1.82 19.56 -18.23
N LYS A 658 0.94 19.50 -17.22
CA LYS A 658 0.87 20.45 -16.10
C LYS A 658 0.39 19.77 -14.81
N GLY A 659 0.67 20.36 -13.65
CA GLY A 659 0.40 19.79 -12.33
C GLY A 659 1.24 18.53 -12.06
N PHE A 660 2.57 18.63 -12.11
CA PHE A 660 3.47 17.49 -11.82
C PHE A 660 4.75 17.91 -11.10
N GLU A 661 4.79 17.77 -9.77
CA GLU A 661 5.95 18.06 -8.92
C GLU A 661 7.09 17.05 -9.10
N ARG A 662 6.80 15.84 -9.61
CA ARG A 662 7.77 14.74 -9.73
C ARG A 662 7.84 14.24 -11.16
N ILE A 663 9.02 14.31 -11.77
CA ILE A 663 9.29 13.79 -13.11
C ILE A 663 10.38 12.72 -13.05
N GLU A 664 10.02 11.45 -13.28
CA GLU A 664 10.98 10.34 -13.32
C GLU A 664 11.36 9.99 -14.77
N LEU A 665 12.65 10.13 -15.08
CA LEU A 665 13.24 9.77 -16.36
C LEU A 665 13.79 8.33 -16.32
N ARG A 666 13.22 7.44 -17.14
CA ARG A 666 13.69 6.06 -17.30
C ARG A 666 14.28 5.81 -18.69
N ASN A 667 15.28 4.94 -18.78
CA ASN A 667 15.95 4.53 -20.02
C ASN A 667 16.42 5.74 -20.89
N ARG A 668 16.20 5.71 -22.21
CA ARG A 668 16.42 6.87 -23.10
C ARG A 668 15.22 7.83 -23.04
N SER A 669 15.30 8.85 -22.21
CA SER A 669 14.26 9.88 -22.06
C SER A 669 14.84 11.30 -22.06
N VAL A 670 14.04 12.24 -22.57
CA VAL A 670 14.32 13.69 -22.58
C VAL A 670 13.07 14.42 -22.10
N PHE A 671 13.25 15.41 -21.23
CA PHE A 671 12.18 16.27 -20.74
C PHE A 671 12.50 17.74 -21.02
N ASN A 672 11.59 18.44 -21.69
CA ASN A 672 11.76 19.84 -22.09
C ASN A 672 10.93 20.75 -21.17
N VAL A 673 11.58 21.68 -20.47
CA VAL A 673 10.93 22.65 -19.59
C VAL A 673 10.94 24.03 -20.25
N ARG A 674 9.85 24.78 -20.11
CA ARG A 674 9.77 26.20 -20.47
C ARG A 674 9.11 26.99 -19.32
N ILE A 675 9.70 28.11 -18.91
CA ILE A 675 9.23 28.89 -17.76
C ILE A 675 7.80 29.40 -17.95
N LYS A 676 7.39 29.78 -19.16
CA LYS A 676 6.01 30.24 -19.42
C LYS A 676 4.96 29.19 -19.04
N ASP A 677 5.30 27.91 -19.17
CA ASP A 677 4.36 26.81 -18.93
C ASP A 677 4.17 26.69 -17.41
N LEU A 678 5.28 26.64 -16.64
CA LEU A 678 5.28 26.63 -15.17
C LEU A 678 4.59 27.85 -14.55
N VAL A 679 4.80 29.05 -15.10
CA VAL A 679 4.15 30.30 -14.64
C VAL A 679 2.64 30.31 -14.96
N SER A 680 2.21 29.55 -15.97
CA SER A 680 0.78 29.33 -16.28
C SER A 680 0.16 28.16 -15.53
N ASP A 681 0.97 27.34 -14.85
CA ASP A 681 0.55 26.11 -14.19
C ASP A 681 0.02 26.39 -12.79
N SER A 682 -1.30 26.57 -12.70
CA SER A 682 -2.00 26.75 -11.42
C SER A 682 -2.06 25.50 -10.54
N GLY A 683 -1.68 24.32 -11.06
CA GLY A 683 -1.73 23.06 -10.31
C GLY A 683 -0.55 22.90 -9.34
N LEU A 684 0.64 23.35 -9.73
CA LEU A 684 1.89 23.10 -8.99
C LEU A 684 1.80 23.49 -7.52
N GLU A 685 1.94 22.53 -6.60
CA GLU A 685 2.06 22.78 -5.16
C GLU A 685 3.49 23.20 -4.76
N GLY A 686 4.50 22.79 -5.52
CA GLY A 686 5.92 23.03 -5.24
C GLY A 686 6.81 23.02 -6.47
N PRO A 687 8.15 23.01 -6.29
CA PRO A 687 9.12 22.97 -7.38
C PRO A 687 9.07 21.64 -8.14
N VAL A 688 9.36 21.67 -9.44
CA VAL A 688 9.37 20.48 -10.30
C VAL A 688 10.68 19.71 -10.12
N LYS A 689 10.60 18.49 -9.58
CA LYS A 689 11.73 17.63 -9.21
C LYS A 689 11.95 16.55 -10.26
N ILE A 690 13.02 16.68 -11.04
CA ILE A 690 13.37 15.79 -12.15
C ILE A 690 14.51 14.84 -11.74
N TYR A 691 14.27 13.54 -11.80
CA TYR A 691 15.18 12.50 -11.31
C TYR A 691 15.14 11.24 -12.20
N TYR A 692 15.98 10.22 -11.91
CA TYR A 692 16.03 8.98 -12.68
C TYR A 692 16.15 7.73 -11.80
N SER A 693 15.54 6.62 -12.23
CA SER A 693 15.80 5.29 -11.64
C SER A 693 16.83 4.46 -12.43
N ASN A 694 16.90 4.58 -13.75
CA ASN A 694 17.84 3.81 -14.58
C ASN A 694 18.44 4.65 -15.72
N LYS A 695 19.56 5.32 -15.41
CA LYS A 695 20.23 6.27 -16.30
C LYS A 695 20.76 5.62 -17.59
N TYR A 696 20.09 5.87 -18.72
CA TYR A 696 20.60 5.47 -20.04
C TYR A 696 20.47 6.63 -21.04
N SER A 697 21.38 7.61 -20.94
CA SER A 697 21.35 8.86 -21.72
C SER A 697 20.15 9.79 -21.43
N THR A 698 19.70 9.86 -20.18
CA THR A 698 18.68 10.83 -19.74
C THR A 698 19.18 12.28 -19.85
N LYS A 699 18.30 13.19 -20.31
CA LYS A 699 18.56 14.63 -20.46
C LYS A 699 17.39 15.48 -19.98
N VAL A 700 17.66 16.72 -19.59
CA VAL A 700 16.67 17.81 -19.44
C VAL A 700 17.11 19.00 -20.29
N ASP A 701 16.17 19.58 -21.02
CA ASP A 701 16.34 20.78 -21.85
C ASP A 701 15.61 21.96 -21.16
N LEU A 702 16.32 23.06 -20.87
CA LEU A 702 15.79 24.19 -20.08
C LEU A 702 15.69 25.45 -20.95
N GLY A 703 14.60 25.56 -21.71
CA GLY A 703 14.38 26.66 -22.64
C GLY A 703 14.07 26.25 -24.08
N ALA A 704 13.82 24.97 -24.36
CA ALA A 704 13.36 24.47 -25.65
C ALA A 704 12.20 25.30 -26.24
N ILE A 705 12.51 26.18 -27.20
CA ILE A 705 11.53 27.06 -27.84
C ILE A 705 10.52 26.27 -28.69
N ASP A 706 10.98 25.19 -29.33
CA ASP A 706 10.23 24.34 -30.26
C ASP A 706 10.17 22.88 -29.81
N ASP A 707 9.10 22.17 -30.21
CA ASP A 707 8.98 20.70 -30.16
C ASP A 707 9.87 19.98 -31.21
N ASP A 708 10.95 20.62 -31.68
CA ASP A 708 11.94 20.02 -32.56
C ASP A 708 13.00 19.23 -31.79
N TYR A 709 12.56 18.08 -31.26
CA TYR A 709 13.42 17.09 -30.60
C TYR A 709 14.48 16.43 -31.52
N THR A 710 14.83 17.01 -32.68
CA THR A 710 16.00 16.58 -33.48
C THR A 710 17.29 17.31 -33.08
N GLN A 711 17.20 18.51 -32.49
CA GLN A 711 18.35 19.39 -32.23
C GLN A 711 19.10 19.14 -30.90
N ILE A 712 18.99 17.94 -30.32
CA ILE A 712 19.45 17.61 -28.96
C ILE A 712 20.98 17.42 -28.85
N SER A 713 21.75 18.15 -29.67
CA SER A 713 23.22 18.14 -29.75
C SER A 713 23.82 19.43 -29.19
N SER A 714 24.05 19.45 -27.88
CA SER A 714 24.98 20.37 -27.18
C SER A 714 24.86 21.86 -27.55
N ARG A 715 23.78 22.52 -27.13
CA ARG A 715 23.65 23.99 -27.20
C ARG A 715 24.52 24.73 -26.16
N GLY A 716 25.02 24.03 -25.14
CA GLY A 716 25.93 24.59 -24.15
C GLY A 716 25.28 25.72 -23.35
N SER A 717 26.01 26.80 -23.07
CA SER A 717 25.43 27.95 -22.35
C SER A 717 24.34 28.72 -23.13
N GLU A 718 24.08 28.39 -24.40
CA GLU A 718 22.94 28.94 -25.13
C GLU A 718 21.65 28.12 -24.97
N GLY A 719 21.72 26.87 -24.50
CA GLY A 719 20.53 26.03 -24.31
C GLY A 719 19.70 26.43 -23.09
N LEU A 720 20.35 27.04 -22.08
CA LEU A 720 19.69 27.63 -20.91
C LEU A 720 18.90 28.94 -21.21
N LYS A 721 18.83 29.40 -22.46
CA LYS A 721 18.07 30.59 -22.85
C LYS A 721 16.59 30.23 -23.01
N ASP A 722 15.74 30.86 -22.23
CA ASP A 722 14.30 30.64 -22.25
C ASP A 722 13.56 31.97 -22.43
N PRO A 723 13.45 32.47 -23.67
CA PRO A 723 12.77 33.71 -23.98
C PRO A 723 11.23 33.57 -23.99
N SER A 724 10.68 32.48 -23.42
CA SER A 724 9.25 32.14 -23.55
C SER A 724 8.30 33.11 -22.83
N LEU A 725 8.82 33.95 -21.92
CA LEU A 725 8.12 35.09 -21.30
C LEU A 725 8.40 36.45 -21.98
N GLY A 726 9.15 36.48 -23.08
CA GLY A 726 9.29 37.64 -23.98
C GLY A 726 10.59 38.44 -23.89
N ASP A 727 11.47 38.20 -22.91
CA ASP A 727 12.84 38.75 -22.94
C ASP A 727 13.79 37.80 -23.67
N SER A 728 14.36 38.26 -24.79
CA SER A 728 15.38 37.57 -25.57
C SER A 728 16.66 37.17 -24.81
N ASN A 729 16.88 37.73 -23.61
CA ASN A 729 18.07 37.50 -22.79
C ASN A 729 17.79 36.69 -21.51
N SER A 730 16.53 36.29 -21.24
CA SER A 730 16.24 35.56 -20.01
C SER A 730 16.72 34.11 -20.06
N VAL A 731 17.23 33.64 -18.93
CA VAL A 731 18.00 32.39 -18.81
C VAL A 731 17.69 31.63 -17.54
N TRP A 732 17.83 30.31 -17.60
CA TRP A 732 17.88 29.44 -16.44
C TRP A 732 19.25 29.55 -15.73
N MET A 733 19.20 29.74 -14.42
CA MET A 733 20.36 29.99 -13.56
C MET A 733 20.39 28.96 -12.42
N LYS A 734 21.56 28.33 -12.20
CA LYS A 734 21.75 27.41 -11.06
C LYS A 734 22.04 28.20 -9.78
N SER A 735 21.18 28.11 -8.76
CA SER A 735 21.34 28.79 -7.46
C SER A 735 22.15 27.98 -6.45
N GLY A 736 22.04 26.65 -6.47
CA GLY A 736 22.65 25.78 -5.48
C GLY A 736 22.30 24.31 -5.66
N SER A 737 22.32 23.57 -4.54
CA SER A 737 22.00 22.14 -4.48
C SER A 737 21.32 21.80 -3.15
N VAL A 738 20.46 20.79 -3.14
CA VAL A 738 19.69 20.32 -1.97
C VAL A 738 19.64 18.79 -1.93
N VAL A 739 19.41 18.20 -0.75
CA VAL A 739 19.12 16.77 -0.59
C VAL A 739 17.68 16.62 -0.12
N ASP A 740 16.89 15.84 -0.84
CA ASP A 740 15.48 15.59 -0.55
C ASP A 740 15.17 14.09 -0.60
N ASN A 741 14.10 13.64 0.07
CA ASN A 741 13.69 12.24 0.10
C ASN A 741 12.53 11.97 -0.87
N ILE A 742 12.83 11.28 -1.97
CA ILE A 742 11.83 10.86 -2.96
C ILE A 742 11.61 9.36 -2.82
N MET A 743 10.40 8.95 -2.41
CA MET A 743 9.99 7.54 -2.25
C MET A 743 11.00 6.71 -1.43
N GLY A 744 11.42 7.24 -0.27
CA GLY A 744 12.38 6.58 0.62
C GLY A 744 13.85 6.76 0.24
N LYS A 745 14.17 7.33 -0.93
CA LYS A 745 15.55 7.54 -1.40
C LYS A 745 15.97 9.00 -1.19
N ASN A 746 17.09 9.22 -0.50
CA ASN A 746 17.72 10.54 -0.47
C ASN A 746 18.40 10.82 -1.82
N ILE A 747 17.96 11.86 -2.53
CA ILE A 747 18.47 12.28 -3.83
C ILE A 747 19.05 13.69 -3.70
N THR A 748 20.24 13.91 -4.28
CA THR A 748 20.84 15.25 -4.38
C THR A 748 20.42 15.91 -5.70
N PHE A 749 19.80 17.08 -5.58
CA PHE A 749 19.33 17.90 -6.69
C PHE A 749 20.19 19.16 -6.82
N ASP A 750 20.36 19.63 -8.05
CA ASP A 750 20.78 20.99 -8.36
C ASP A 750 19.54 21.86 -8.61
N ILE A 751 19.49 23.05 -8.01
CA ILE A 751 18.35 23.96 -8.10
C ILE A 751 18.58 24.96 -9.23
N TYR A 752 17.62 25.06 -10.15
CA TYR A 752 17.57 26.03 -11.23
C TYR A 752 16.36 26.96 -11.05
N TYR A 753 16.58 28.26 -11.21
CA TYR A 753 15.54 29.30 -11.25
C TYR A 753 15.67 30.08 -12.56
N HIS A 754 14.59 30.70 -13.03
CA HIS A 754 14.61 31.50 -14.25
C HIS A 754 14.86 32.98 -13.96
N SER A 755 15.65 33.67 -14.79
CA SER A 755 16.11 35.04 -14.52
C SER A 755 15.04 36.14 -14.65
N SER A 756 13.84 35.82 -15.18
CA SER A 756 12.68 36.71 -15.13
C SER A 756 11.98 36.70 -13.77
N GLU A 757 12.12 35.60 -13.04
CA GLU A 757 11.47 35.36 -11.76
C GLU A 757 12.35 35.84 -10.60
N SER A 758 11.73 36.13 -9.46
CA SER A 758 12.50 36.29 -8.23
C SER A 758 13.07 34.95 -7.79
N SER A 759 14.24 34.94 -7.15
CA SER A 759 14.78 33.77 -6.43
C SER A 759 14.01 33.44 -5.13
N SER A 760 12.73 33.82 -5.07
CA SER A 760 11.73 33.45 -4.07
C SER A 760 10.46 32.84 -4.71
N ALA A 761 10.41 32.71 -6.04
CA ALA A 761 9.34 32.06 -6.79
C ALA A 761 9.45 30.52 -6.71
N TYR A 762 9.43 29.98 -5.49
CA TYR A 762 9.73 28.59 -5.15
C TYR A 762 8.97 27.53 -5.98
N LYS A 763 7.72 27.81 -6.41
CA LYS A 763 6.95 26.92 -7.29
C LYS A 763 7.49 26.83 -8.72
N HIS A 764 8.22 27.84 -9.19
CA HIS A 764 8.77 27.91 -10.55
C HIS A 764 10.24 27.42 -10.61
N GLU A 765 10.80 26.93 -9.50
CA GLU A 765 12.12 26.30 -9.49
C GLU A 765 12.08 24.89 -10.10
N VAL A 766 13.15 24.52 -10.81
CA VAL A 766 13.35 23.18 -11.36
C VAL A 766 14.54 22.53 -10.64
N TRP A 767 14.27 21.43 -9.96
CA TRP A 767 15.24 20.69 -9.16
C TRP A 767 15.68 19.45 -9.94
N ILE A 768 16.93 19.42 -10.43
CA ILE A 768 17.41 18.37 -11.33
C ILE A 768 18.42 17.48 -10.62
N GLN A 769 18.20 16.16 -10.59
CA GLN A 769 19.09 15.21 -9.93
C GLN A 769 20.52 15.30 -10.49
N GLN A 770 21.49 15.38 -9.60
CA GLN A 770 22.90 15.49 -9.98
C GLN A 770 23.34 14.34 -10.90
N GLY A 771 23.98 14.72 -12.00
CA GLY A 771 24.44 13.81 -13.04
C GLY A 771 23.45 13.57 -14.19
N ILE A 772 22.21 14.07 -14.13
CA ILE A 772 21.42 14.28 -15.37
C ILE A 772 22.19 15.29 -16.25
N ILE A 773 22.15 15.10 -17.57
CA ILE A 773 22.69 16.09 -18.50
C ILE A 773 21.63 17.17 -18.71
N VAL A 774 21.88 18.36 -18.17
CA VAL A 774 21.17 19.59 -18.56
C VAL A 774 21.83 20.12 -19.84
N ILE A 775 21.03 20.51 -20.84
CA ILE A 775 21.50 21.08 -22.12
C ILE A 775 21.02 22.51 -22.36
#